data_AF-A0A3L8PPP0-F1
#
_entry.id   AF-A0A3L8PPP0-F1
#
_cell.length_a   1.000
_cell.length_b   1.000
_cell.length_c   1.000
_cell.angle_alpha   90.00
_cell.angle_beta   90.00
_cell.angle_gamma   90.00
#
_symmetry.space_group_name_H-M   'P 1'
#
loop_
_entity.id
_entity.type
_entity.pdbx_description
1 polymer ?
#
loop_
_entity_poly.entity_id
_entity_poly.type
_entity_poly.pdbx_seq_one_letter_code
_entity_poly.pdbx_strand_id
1 'polypeptide(L)'
;MIPSSTYRLQLRPEFGFDEARAIVGYLRDLGVGAVYVSPILDAAPGSTHGYDVTDPTRARPELGGESARAAFMTAAREAGLGVVVDIVPNHMSVEVPRANPWWWSVLREGRDSPYAGHFDIDWSRGRLLLPVLGDDADVADLQVDGEELVIGDLRFPIAPDTVPLLGELSPQEVHDRQHYELVGWRRGNTELNYRRFFDITSLAAVRVERPEVFADTHREVLRWVGAGDATGLRVDHPDGLADPGGYAHRLREAAPEAWIVFEKILHPGEDLPPSWPVEGTTGYDAMREFFGVLLDPAGEEPFTALAERLGVSTDYAGTEEDARRMVTDNILVAEVRRIAALLDGVETEAARAAVAETMIAFGVYRSYLPEVGDTWDDAIERAKRRRPDLDDALSALHRQVRQNPADELATRIQQTSGMVVAKGTEDTTFYRFTRFAALNEVGGSPNDWGVGVDEFHRLAAGRQETRPATMTALTTHDTKRSEDTRARMAVLAELADEFVAKVADWTERCGVDEPSLNLLAWQTLVAAWPISDDRLTDYLLKAARESKLRTTWTEADEAFEESVRAWPARVRAELGDEIASFVTRIEGAGWVTSLSQKLIQLASPGVPDVYQGTETWDFSLVDPDNRRPVDYDARREFLSRFADGWLPEVDATGAAKALVVQRTLTLRRDRPELFHGYRALRAEGPAAGHVLAFSRSDDLVAVTTRLPLGLERAGGWGDTALDLADGDWTDVFTRDIGPGGRRRLADLLRRYPVALLTRQPRDRR
;
A
#
# COMPACT_ATOMS: atom_id res chain seq x y z
N MET A 1 -16.27 -5.39 -17.35
CA MET A 1 -15.19 -5.68 -18.34
C MET A 1 -13.85 -5.60 -17.60
N ILE A 2 -12.96 -6.60 -17.78
CA ILE A 2 -11.64 -6.59 -17.15
C ILE A 2 -10.73 -5.62 -17.91
N PRO A 3 -10.10 -4.63 -17.24
CA PRO A 3 -9.19 -3.70 -17.90
C PRO A 3 -7.89 -4.40 -18.33
N SER A 4 -7.30 -3.98 -19.46
CA SER A 4 -6.01 -4.50 -19.93
C SER A 4 -4.83 -4.07 -19.03
N SER A 5 -4.98 -2.92 -18.37
CA SER A 5 -4.10 -2.29 -17.38
C SER A 5 -4.86 -1.19 -16.65
N THR A 6 -4.36 -0.77 -15.49
CA THR A 6 -4.85 0.42 -14.78
C THR A 6 -3.78 1.50 -14.67
N TYR A 7 -4.19 2.75 -14.54
CA TYR A 7 -3.30 3.88 -14.23
C TYR A 7 -3.86 4.65 -13.04
N ARG A 8 -3.17 4.58 -11.88
CA ARG A 8 -3.61 5.22 -10.64
C ARG A 8 -3.38 6.73 -10.66
N LEU A 9 -4.45 7.50 -10.49
CA LEU A 9 -4.46 8.96 -10.31
C LEU A 9 -4.86 9.35 -8.88
N GLN A 10 -4.02 10.16 -8.24
CA GLN A 10 -4.31 10.83 -6.98
C GLN A 10 -5.04 12.15 -7.26
N LEU A 11 -6.36 12.15 -7.09
CA LEU A 11 -7.16 13.37 -7.16
C LEU A 11 -7.08 14.12 -5.83
N ARG A 12 -6.93 15.44 -5.93
CA ARG A 12 -6.81 16.38 -4.81
C ARG A 12 -7.29 17.76 -5.24
N PRO A 13 -7.51 18.73 -4.34
CA PRO A 13 -7.98 20.06 -4.71
C PRO A 13 -7.17 20.73 -5.83
N GLU A 14 -5.85 20.50 -5.89
CA GLU A 14 -4.96 21.06 -6.93
C GLU A 14 -4.93 20.24 -8.24
N PHE A 15 -5.55 19.06 -8.26
CA PHE A 15 -5.65 18.17 -9.41
C PHE A 15 -7.01 17.45 -9.35
N GLY A 16 -8.07 18.16 -9.72
CA GLY A 16 -9.45 17.71 -9.65
C GLY A 16 -9.92 16.99 -10.91
N PHE A 17 -11.23 16.91 -11.11
CA PHE A 17 -11.82 16.21 -12.27
C PHE A 17 -11.49 16.89 -13.60
N ASP A 18 -11.35 18.22 -13.63
CA ASP A 18 -11.04 18.95 -14.86
C ASP A 18 -9.59 18.72 -15.30
N GLU A 19 -8.63 18.69 -14.35
CA GLU A 19 -7.24 18.33 -14.63
C GLU A 19 -7.12 16.85 -15.06
N ALA A 20 -7.84 15.94 -14.39
CA ALA A 20 -7.90 14.54 -14.78
C ALA A 20 -8.47 14.37 -16.20
N ARG A 21 -9.52 15.14 -16.54
CA ARG A 21 -10.10 15.19 -17.88
C ARG A 21 -9.10 15.69 -18.92
N ALA A 22 -8.31 16.70 -18.59
CA ALA A 22 -7.32 17.27 -19.50
C ALA A 22 -6.23 16.27 -19.91
N ILE A 23 -5.96 15.24 -19.10
CA ILE A 23 -4.95 14.22 -19.39
C ILE A 23 -5.50 12.93 -20.00
N VAL A 24 -6.81 12.78 -20.19
CA VAL A 24 -7.43 11.56 -20.78
C VAL A 24 -6.79 11.17 -22.11
N GLY A 25 -6.53 12.16 -22.99
CA GLY A 25 -5.87 11.91 -24.27
C GLY A 25 -4.46 11.34 -24.12
N TYR A 26 -3.70 11.84 -23.12
CA TYR A 26 -2.37 11.32 -22.79
C TYR A 26 -2.44 9.86 -22.31
N LEU A 27 -3.37 9.53 -21.40
CA LEU A 27 -3.52 8.17 -20.88
C LEU A 27 -3.89 7.17 -21.97
N ARG A 28 -4.78 7.56 -22.89
CA ARG A 28 -5.09 6.77 -24.09
C ARG A 28 -3.85 6.52 -24.95
N ASP A 29 -3.05 7.55 -25.21
CA ASP A 29 -1.87 7.44 -26.08
C ASP A 29 -0.71 6.67 -25.39
N LEU A 30 -0.67 6.68 -24.06
CA LEU A 30 0.19 5.81 -23.25
C LEU A 30 -0.22 4.32 -23.34
N GLY A 31 -1.45 4.00 -23.75
CA GLY A 31 -1.95 2.63 -23.89
C GLY A 31 -2.72 2.11 -22.68
N VAL A 32 -3.11 2.98 -21.74
CA VAL A 32 -3.87 2.62 -20.53
C VAL A 32 -5.20 1.95 -20.89
N GLY A 33 -5.59 0.92 -20.13
CA GLY A 33 -6.90 0.26 -20.26
C GLY A 33 -8.00 0.94 -19.44
N ALA A 34 -7.72 1.28 -18.18
CA ALA A 34 -8.63 2.03 -17.31
C ALA A 34 -7.90 3.05 -16.42
N VAL A 35 -8.55 4.17 -16.16
CA VAL A 35 -8.07 5.16 -15.20
C VAL A 35 -8.54 4.75 -13.82
N TYR A 36 -7.61 4.55 -12.89
CA TYR A 36 -7.91 4.18 -11.50
C TYR A 36 -7.82 5.43 -10.63
N VAL A 37 -8.95 6.00 -10.23
CA VAL A 37 -8.98 7.23 -9.43
C VAL A 37 -9.00 6.91 -7.93
N SER A 38 -8.30 7.73 -7.13
CA SER A 38 -8.46 7.79 -5.67
C SER A 38 -9.91 8.07 -5.25
N PRO A 39 -10.29 7.95 -3.98
CA PRO A 39 -11.67 8.17 -3.56
C PRO A 39 -12.24 9.52 -4.01
N ILE A 40 -13.46 9.50 -4.54
CA ILE A 40 -14.11 10.65 -5.20
C ILE A 40 -15.43 11.09 -4.55
N LEU A 41 -15.86 10.39 -3.49
CA LEU A 41 -16.91 10.86 -2.59
C LEU A 41 -16.41 12.05 -1.77
N ASP A 42 -17.33 12.82 -1.19
CA ASP A 42 -16.94 13.96 -0.38
C ASP A 42 -16.09 13.56 0.82
N ALA A 43 -15.11 14.38 1.17
CA ALA A 43 -14.08 14.08 2.15
C ALA A 43 -13.89 15.25 3.12
N ALA A 44 -12.98 15.13 4.09
CA ALA A 44 -12.67 16.24 4.97
C ALA A 44 -12.15 17.45 4.15
N PRO A 45 -12.50 18.69 4.53
CA PRO A 45 -12.04 19.88 3.81
C PRO A 45 -10.51 19.91 3.67
N GLY A 46 -10.01 20.16 2.46
CA GLY A 46 -8.56 20.18 2.19
C GLY A 46 -7.89 18.81 2.11
N SER A 47 -8.64 17.70 2.21
CA SER A 47 -8.10 16.34 2.09
C SER A 47 -7.30 16.15 0.79
N THR A 48 -6.09 15.63 0.89
CA THR A 48 -5.23 15.38 -0.29
C THR A 48 -5.34 13.94 -0.81
N HIS A 49 -6.18 13.11 -0.18
CA HIS A 49 -6.28 11.68 -0.49
C HIS A 49 -7.71 11.14 -0.62
N GLY A 50 -8.70 11.72 0.08
CA GLY A 50 -10.11 11.33 -0.02
C GLY A 50 -10.57 10.14 0.83
N TYR A 51 -9.66 9.41 1.50
CA TYR A 51 -10.01 8.30 2.42
C TYR A 51 -10.84 8.69 3.65
N ASP A 52 -10.78 9.96 4.02
CA ASP A 52 -11.48 10.62 5.11
C ASP A 52 -12.88 11.08 4.67
N VAL A 53 -13.70 10.14 4.18
CA VAL A 53 -15.04 10.40 3.62
C VAL A 53 -15.96 11.07 4.64
N THR A 54 -16.60 12.18 4.27
CA THR A 54 -17.54 12.92 5.13
C THR A 54 -18.99 12.78 4.69
N ASP A 55 -19.25 12.69 3.39
CA ASP A 55 -20.59 12.53 2.82
C ASP A 55 -20.56 11.55 1.63
N PRO A 56 -21.04 10.31 1.80
CA PRO A 56 -21.03 9.30 0.75
C PRO A 56 -22.15 9.48 -0.28
N THR A 57 -22.96 10.54 -0.16
CA THR A 57 -24.12 10.78 -1.03
C THR A 57 -23.81 11.68 -2.22
N ARG A 58 -22.59 12.22 -2.33
CA ARG A 58 -22.20 13.14 -3.39
C ARG A 58 -20.74 13.01 -3.80
N ALA A 59 -20.47 13.35 -5.05
CA ALA A 59 -19.11 13.58 -5.52
C ALA A 59 -18.49 14.80 -4.82
N ARG A 60 -17.20 14.72 -4.54
CA ARG A 60 -16.46 15.76 -3.79
C ARG A 60 -16.54 17.14 -4.45
N PRO A 61 -17.10 18.17 -3.79
CA PRO A 61 -17.19 19.53 -4.34
C PRO A 61 -15.83 20.16 -4.64
N GLU A 62 -14.82 19.95 -3.79
CA GLU A 62 -13.46 20.50 -3.97
C GLU A 62 -12.72 19.94 -5.20
N LEU A 63 -13.17 18.80 -5.74
CA LEU A 63 -12.64 18.25 -7.00
C LEU A 63 -13.40 18.76 -8.24
N GLY A 64 -14.39 19.66 -8.05
CA GLY A 64 -15.28 20.17 -9.10
C GLY A 64 -16.71 19.61 -9.05
N GLY A 65 -17.00 18.71 -8.11
CA GLY A 65 -18.34 18.14 -7.88
C GLY A 65 -18.88 17.28 -9.03
N GLU A 66 -20.18 16.99 -8.98
CA GLU A 66 -20.83 16.02 -9.88
C GLU A 66 -20.73 16.40 -11.36
N SER A 67 -20.81 17.69 -11.69
CA SER A 67 -20.74 18.14 -13.10
C SER A 67 -19.37 17.89 -13.71
N ALA A 68 -18.29 18.21 -12.99
CA ALA A 68 -16.93 17.98 -13.46
C ALA A 68 -16.61 16.47 -13.48
N ARG A 69 -17.07 15.71 -12.46
CA ARG A 69 -16.98 14.24 -12.43
C ARG A 69 -17.61 13.63 -13.68
N ALA A 70 -18.86 13.96 -13.99
CA ALA A 70 -19.57 13.41 -15.13
C ALA A 70 -18.89 13.77 -16.47
N ALA A 71 -18.33 14.98 -16.58
CA ALA A 71 -17.56 15.41 -17.76
C ALA A 71 -16.27 14.60 -17.92
N PHE A 72 -15.55 14.34 -16.82
CA PHE A 72 -14.37 13.46 -16.79
C PHE A 72 -14.72 12.02 -17.22
N MET A 73 -15.75 11.41 -16.62
CA MET A 73 -16.18 10.05 -16.96
C MET A 73 -16.60 9.93 -18.43
N THR A 74 -17.28 10.95 -18.95
CA THR A 74 -17.65 11.00 -20.37
C THR A 74 -16.43 11.05 -21.27
N ALA A 75 -15.44 11.90 -20.95
CA ALA A 75 -14.20 11.98 -21.71
C ALA A 75 -13.42 10.65 -21.69
N ALA A 76 -13.32 10.00 -20.53
CA ALA A 76 -12.67 8.69 -20.40
C ALA A 76 -13.34 7.63 -21.28
N ARG A 77 -14.68 7.56 -21.22
CA ARG A 77 -15.49 6.63 -22.04
C ARG A 77 -15.34 6.91 -23.55
N GLU A 78 -15.38 8.18 -23.97
CA GLU A 78 -15.18 8.57 -25.37
C GLU A 78 -13.76 8.24 -25.88
N ALA A 79 -12.77 8.22 -24.98
CA ALA A 79 -11.41 7.78 -25.27
C ALA A 79 -11.23 6.25 -25.24
N GLY A 80 -12.29 5.48 -24.93
CA GLY A 80 -12.24 4.03 -24.82
C GLY A 80 -11.58 3.52 -23.53
N LEU A 81 -11.44 4.38 -22.51
CA LEU A 81 -10.87 4.01 -21.21
C LEU A 81 -11.97 3.58 -20.26
N GLY A 82 -11.73 2.50 -19.51
CA GLY A 82 -12.51 2.21 -18.30
C GLY A 82 -12.19 3.19 -17.18
N VAL A 83 -13.02 3.19 -16.13
CA VAL A 83 -12.72 3.92 -14.88
C VAL A 83 -12.88 2.96 -13.70
N VAL A 84 -11.84 2.86 -12.88
CA VAL A 84 -11.84 2.14 -11.61
C VAL A 84 -11.92 3.16 -10.49
N VAL A 85 -12.91 3.04 -9.62
CA VAL A 85 -13.10 3.96 -8.48
C VAL A 85 -12.65 3.28 -7.20
N ASP A 86 -11.79 3.96 -6.45
CA ASP A 86 -11.46 3.57 -5.08
C ASP A 86 -12.61 3.90 -4.13
N ILE A 87 -13.01 2.93 -3.30
CA ILE A 87 -14.11 3.06 -2.35
C ILE A 87 -13.69 2.69 -0.94
N VAL A 88 -14.27 3.39 0.05
CA VAL A 88 -13.85 3.35 1.46
C VAL A 88 -15.02 2.89 2.33
N PRO A 89 -15.29 1.56 2.40
CA PRO A 89 -16.47 1.05 3.10
C PRO A 89 -16.31 0.96 4.62
N ASN A 90 -15.07 0.98 5.13
CA ASN A 90 -14.79 0.66 6.53
C ASN A 90 -15.06 1.83 7.48
N HIS A 91 -14.87 3.08 7.04
CA HIS A 91 -14.83 4.23 7.94
C HIS A 91 -15.23 5.54 7.25
N MET A 92 -15.49 6.56 8.06
CA MET A 92 -15.75 7.93 7.66
C MET A 92 -15.01 8.91 8.58
N SER A 93 -14.70 10.10 8.08
CA SER A 93 -14.05 11.16 8.85
C SER A 93 -14.98 11.80 9.86
N VAL A 94 -14.44 12.01 11.05
CA VAL A 94 -15.05 12.72 12.18
C VAL A 94 -14.16 13.86 12.69
N GLU A 95 -13.09 14.17 11.96
CA GLU A 95 -12.11 15.23 12.30
C GLU A 95 -12.76 16.60 12.39
N VAL A 96 -13.57 16.93 11.38
CA VAL A 96 -14.39 18.15 11.34
C VAL A 96 -15.84 17.70 11.43
N PRO A 97 -16.44 17.58 12.64
CA PRO A 97 -17.76 16.99 12.82
C PRO A 97 -18.84 17.62 11.94
N ARG A 98 -18.74 18.93 11.69
CA ARG A 98 -19.71 19.67 10.88
C ARG A 98 -19.70 19.28 9.40
N ALA A 99 -18.57 18.79 8.89
CA ALA A 99 -18.44 18.32 7.51
C ALA A 99 -19.13 16.96 7.31
N ASN A 100 -19.24 16.14 8.37
CA ASN A 100 -19.92 14.84 8.33
C ASN A 100 -21.35 14.96 8.92
N PRO A 101 -22.39 15.06 8.08
CA PRO A 101 -23.76 15.26 8.56
C PRO A 101 -24.28 14.08 9.39
N TRP A 102 -23.80 12.86 9.14
CA TRP A 102 -24.22 11.67 9.89
C TRP A 102 -23.61 11.69 11.29
N TRP A 103 -22.31 11.96 11.40
CA TRP A 103 -21.64 12.10 12.68
C TRP A 103 -22.21 13.27 13.49
N TRP A 104 -22.43 14.43 12.86
CA TRP A 104 -23.06 15.58 13.50
C TRP A 104 -24.43 15.24 14.10
N SER A 105 -25.26 14.47 13.39
CA SER A 105 -26.55 14.00 13.91
C SER A 105 -26.37 13.07 15.12
N VAL A 106 -25.39 12.16 15.09
CA VAL A 106 -25.08 11.29 16.24
C VAL A 106 -24.62 12.09 17.45
N LEU A 107 -23.77 13.10 17.27
CA LEU A 107 -23.36 13.98 18.38
C LEU A 107 -24.54 14.75 18.97
N ARG A 108 -25.47 15.20 18.12
CA ARG A 108 -26.63 16.02 18.51
C ARG A 108 -27.75 15.22 19.17
N GLU A 109 -28.04 14.02 18.69
CA GLU A 109 -29.23 13.23 19.07
C GLU A 109 -28.87 11.92 19.80
N GLY A 110 -27.58 11.60 19.90
CA GLY A 110 -27.10 10.39 20.57
C GLY A 110 -27.66 9.12 19.93
N ARG A 111 -28.20 8.23 20.76
CA ARG A 111 -28.79 6.95 20.34
C ARG A 111 -30.06 7.09 19.52
N ASP A 112 -30.73 8.23 19.61
CA ASP A 112 -31.97 8.50 18.89
C ASP A 112 -31.72 9.02 17.46
N SER A 113 -30.46 9.32 17.11
CA SER A 113 -30.07 9.67 15.75
C SER A 113 -30.40 8.54 14.78
N PRO A 114 -30.94 8.84 13.57
CA PRO A 114 -31.14 7.84 12.52
C PRO A 114 -29.81 7.21 12.06
N TYR A 115 -28.67 7.85 12.33
CA TYR A 115 -27.34 7.38 11.96
C TYR A 115 -26.56 6.73 13.12
N ALA A 116 -27.14 6.66 14.33
CA ALA A 116 -26.48 6.01 15.48
C ALA A 116 -26.12 4.54 15.18
N GLY A 117 -26.90 3.89 14.30
CA GLY A 117 -26.68 2.53 13.85
C GLY A 117 -25.67 2.38 12.71
N HIS A 118 -25.27 3.46 12.03
CA HIS A 118 -24.29 3.45 10.94
C HIS A 118 -22.86 3.37 11.48
N PHE A 119 -22.60 3.95 12.64
CA PHE A 119 -21.29 3.89 13.28
C PHE A 119 -21.20 2.77 14.32
N ASP A 120 -19.98 2.31 14.55
CA ASP A 120 -19.70 1.22 15.48
C ASP A 120 -19.36 1.74 16.88
N ILE A 121 -20.40 2.14 17.61
CA ILE A 121 -20.31 2.77 18.94
C ILE A 121 -20.78 1.79 20.02
N ASP A 122 -19.94 1.57 21.02
CA ASP A 122 -20.28 0.88 22.26
C ASP A 122 -20.92 1.86 23.25
N TRP A 123 -22.22 2.04 23.08
CA TRP A 123 -23.02 2.89 23.95
C TRP A 123 -23.17 2.35 25.37
N SER A 124 -22.85 1.07 25.64
CA SER A 124 -22.96 0.49 26.99
C SER A 124 -21.98 1.14 27.98
N ARG A 125 -20.90 1.74 27.44
CA ARG A 125 -19.83 2.40 28.18
C ARG A 125 -20.07 3.90 28.44
N GLY A 126 -21.30 4.38 28.22
CA GLY A 126 -21.70 5.75 28.55
C GLY A 126 -21.82 6.65 27.31
N ARG A 127 -21.43 7.93 27.48
CA ARG A 127 -21.40 8.92 26.40
C ARG A 127 -20.35 8.58 25.37
N LEU A 128 -20.51 9.07 24.14
CA LEU A 128 -19.51 8.95 23.10
C LEU A 128 -18.26 9.76 23.46
N LEU A 129 -17.11 9.11 23.65
CA LEU A 129 -15.87 9.79 24.01
C LEU A 129 -15.17 10.33 22.77
N LEU A 130 -14.86 11.62 22.74
CA LEU A 130 -14.16 12.31 21.65
C LEU A 130 -12.78 12.80 22.13
N PRO A 131 -11.69 12.08 21.82
CA PRO A 131 -10.33 12.41 22.26
C PRO A 131 -9.72 13.52 21.40
N VAL A 132 -10.25 14.74 21.54
CA VAL A 132 -9.92 15.90 20.69
C VAL A 132 -9.24 17.06 21.43
N LEU A 133 -9.13 16.97 22.76
CA LEU A 133 -8.49 17.99 23.59
C LEU A 133 -6.98 17.71 23.73
N GLY A 134 -6.18 18.76 23.97
CA GLY A 134 -4.76 18.61 24.28
C GLY A 134 -4.55 17.93 25.64
N ASP A 135 -5.34 18.35 26.62
CA ASP A 135 -5.48 17.80 27.96
C ASP A 135 -6.97 17.78 28.39
N ASP A 136 -7.33 16.94 29.37
CA ASP A 136 -8.70 16.94 29.92
C ASP A 136 -9.08 18.29 30.54
N ALA A 137 -8.11 19.03 31.07
CA ALA A 137 -8.32 20.35 31.65
C ALA A 137 -8.76 21.41 30.63
N ASP A 138 -8.47 21.22 29.33
CA ASP A 138 -8.83 22.16 28.27
C ASP A 138 -10.35 22.30 28.10
N VAL A 139 -11.14 21.38 28.68
CA VAL A 139 -12.60 21.51 28.78
C VAL A 139 -13.03 22.82 29.46
N ALA A 140 -12.15 23.43 30.27
CA ALA A 140 -12.37 24.73 30.90
C ALA A 140 -12.47 25.90 29.89
N ASP A 141 -11.90 25.74 28.69
CA ASP A 141 -11.87 26.75 27.64
C ASP A 141 -13.09 26.68 26.70
N LEU A 142 -14.04 25.76 26.96
CA LEU A 142 -15.27 25.65 26.20
C LEU A 142 -16.10 26.93 26.25
N GLN A 143 -16.67 27.27 25.10
CA GLN A 143 -17.60 28.37 24.92
C GLN A 143 -18.88 27.88 24.25
N VAL A 144 -19.97 28.61 24.48
CA VAL A 144 -21.24 28.40 23.77
C VAL A 144 -21.37 29.50 22.71
N ASP A 145 -21.52 29.10 21.45
CA ASP A 145 -21.76 29.98 20.31
C ASP A 145 -23.04 29.53 19.58
N GLY A 146 -24.17 30.18 19.88
CA GLY A 146 -25.48 29.75 19.40
C GLY A 146 -25.88 28.38 19.95
N GLU A 147 -26.14 27.41 19.07
CA GLU A 147 -26.46 26.01 19.42
C GLU A 147 -25.22 25.09 19.31
N GLU A 148 -24.02 25.65 19.43
CA GLU A 148 -22.76 24.90 19.32
C GLU A 148 -21.86 25.12 20.54
N LEU A 149 -21.18 24.05 20.95
CA LEU A 149 -20.02 24.12 21.84
C LEU A 149 -18.76 24.32 20.99
N VAL A 150 -17.92 25.27 21.39
CA VAL A 150 -16.73 25.70 20.64
C VAL A 150 -15.50 25.69 21.54
N ILE A 151 -14.39 25.16 21.01
CA ILE A 151 -13.07 25.26 21.61
C ILE A 151 -12.02 25.44 20.51
N GLY A 152 -11.34 26.59 20.50
CA GLY A 152 -10.51 26.99 19.35
C GLY A 152 -11.33 26.99 18.06
N ASP A 153 -10.91 26.20 17.07
CA ASP A 153 -11.61 26.03 15.79
C ASP A 153 -12.60 24.84 15.80
N LEU A 154 -12.60 24.02 16.86
CA LEU A 154 -13.47 22.85 16.96
C LEU A 154 -14.89 23.28 17.33
N ARG A 155 -15.88 22.71 16.63
CA ARG A 155 -17.32 22.99 16.81
C ARG A 155 -18.10 21.68 16.96
N PHE A 156 -19.00 21.65 17.94
CA PHE A 156 -19.82 20.48 18.26
C PHE A 156 -21.28 20.88 18.51
N PRO A 157 -22.28 20.06 18.15
CA PRO A 157 -23.69 20.40 18.33
C PRO A 157 -24.11 20.32 19.79
N ILE A 158 -25.00 21.22 20.19
CA ILE A 158 -25.73 21.10 21.45
C ILE A 158 -27.00 20.25 21.24
N ALA A 159 -27.22 19.28 22.13
CA ALA A 159 -28.39 18.41 22.14
C ALA A 159 -29.69 19.23 22.28
N PRO A 160 -30.77 18.88 21.54
CA PRO A 160 -32.02 19.64 21.53
C PRO A 160 -32.61 19.90 22.92
N ASP A 161 -32.49 18.94 23.84
CA ASP A 161 -32.99 19.05 25.21
C ASP A 161 -32.14 19.99 26.10
N THR A 162 -30.91 20.29 25.69
CA THR A 162 -30.02 21.25 26.38
C THR A 162 -30.20 22.67 25.87
N VAL A 163 -30.64 22.87 24.61
CA VAL A 163 -30.81 24.20 23.99
C VAL A 163 -31.70 25.15 24.83
N PRO A 164 -32.84 24.73 25.41
CA PRO A 164 -33.66 25.61 26.26
C PRO A 164 -32.95 26.13 27.52
N LEU A 165 -31.81 25.56 27.90
CA LEU A 165 -31.12 25.81 29.17
C LEU A 165 -29.86 26.66 29.01
N LEU A 166 -29.45 27.03 27.79
CA LEU A 166 -28.15 27.69 27.52
C LEU A 166 -27.92 29.00 28.27
N GLY A 167 -28.98 29.75 28.57
CA GLY A 167 -28.88 30.99 29.35
C GLY A 167 -28.68 30.79 30.86
N GLU A 168 -28.81 29.55 31.35
CA GLU A 168 -28.79 29.21 32.77
C GLU A 168 -27.55 28.38 33.16
N LEU A 169 -26.77 27.92 32.19
CA LEU A 169 -25.67 26.98 32.38
C LEU A 169 -24.33 27.59 31.96
N SER A 170 -23.28 27.21 32.67
CA SER A 170 -21.92 27.37 32.18
C SER A 170 -21.66 26.45 30.97
N PRO A 171 -20.68 26.76 30.09
CA PRO A 171 -20.30 25.88 28.99
C PRO A 171 -19.97 24.45 29.41
N GLN A 172 -19.37 24.27 30.60
CA GLN A 172 -19.08 22.95 31.17
C GLN A 172 -20.35 22.21 31.58
N GLU A 173 -21.32 22.89 32.22
CA GLU A 173 -22.62 22.27 32.54
C GLU A 173 -23.44 21.95 31.27
N VAL A 174 -23.27 22.72 30.20
CA VAL A 174 -23.79 22.38 28.87
C VAL A 174 -23.12 21.11 28.37
N HIS A 175 -21.78 21.05 28.38
CA HIS A 175 -21.00 19.88 27.97
C HIS A 175 -21.38 18.59 28.71
N ASP A 176 -21.59 18.67 30.03
CA ASP A 176 -22.00 17.55 30.88
C ASP A 176 -23.36 16.94 30.49
N ARG A 177 -24.18 17.67 29.72
CA ARG A 177 -25.51 17.23 29.26
C ARG A 177 -25.51 16.70 27.83
N GLN A 178 -24.39 16.72 27.13
CA GLN A 178 -24.30 16.25 25.76
C GLN A 178 -24.27 14.71 25.67
N HIS A 179 -24.58 14.18 24.49
CA HIS A 179 -24.45 12.74 24.21
C HIS A 179 -23.01 12.29 24.02
N TYR A 180 -22.09 13.24 23.90
CA TYR A 180 -20.65 13.06 23.79
C TYR A 180 -19.91 13.69 24.97
N GLU A 181 -18.66 13.29 25.17
CA GLU A 181 -17.72 13.86 26.11
C GLU A 181 -16.43 14.20 25.36
N LEU A 182 -15.92 15.41 25.56
CA LEU A 182 -14.67 15.87 24.96
C LEU A 182 -13.58 15.58 25.97
N VAL A 183 -12.53 14.88 25.55
CA VAL A 183 -11.49 14.38 26.45
C VAL A 183 -10.11 14.62 25.85
N GLY A 184 -9.09 14.60 26.70
CA GLY A 184 -7.70 14.65 26.31
C GLY A 184 -7.35 13.50 25.37
N TRP A 185 -6.59 13.78 24.31
CA TRP A 185 -6.32 12.82 23.23
C TRP A 185 -5.72 11.49 23.73
N ARG A 186 -4.96 11.53 24.83
CA ARG A 186 -4.34 10.34 25.46
C ARG A 186 -5.36 9.31 25.96
N ARG A 187 -6.55 9.74 26.40
CA ARG A 187 -7.64 8.83 26.79
C ARG A 187 -8.17 8.01 25.61
N GLY A 188 -7.97 8.49 24.38
CA GLY A 188 -8.34 7.77 23.17
C GLY A 188 -7.67 6.40 23.01
N ASN A 189 -6.49 6.17 23.60
CA ASN A 189 -5.84 4.86 23.50
C ASN A 189 -6.43 3.82 24.45
N THR A 190 -7.01 4.25 25.58
CA THR A 190 -7.36 3.35 26.70
C THR A 190 -8.86 3.27 26.98
N GLU A 191 -9.62 4.28 26.58
CA GLU A 191 -11.02 4.44 26.95
C GLU A 191 -11.99 4.50 25.77
N LEU A 192 -11.51 4.62 24.51
CA LEU A 192 -12.35 4.78 23.33
C LEU A 192 -13.52 3.79 23.28
N ASN A 193 -14.69 4.29 22.90
CA ASN A 193 -15.92 3.52 22.82
C ASN A 193 -16.57 3.53 21.43
N TYR A 194 -15.83 3.90 20.39
CA TYR A 194 -16.19 3.60 19.01
C TYR A 194 -15.02 2.92 18.31
N ARG A 195 -15.31 2.07 17.32
CA ARG A 195 -14.25 1.46 16.50
C ARG A 195 -13.69 2.51 15.53
N ARG A 196 -12.38 2.54 15.38
CA ARG A 196 -11.63 3.45 14.49
C ARG A 196 -10.82 2.70 13.45
N PHE A 197 -10.34 3.40 12.43
CA PHE A 197 -9.33 2.88 11.50
C PHE A 197 -7.95 2.98 12.15
N PHE A 198 -7.31 1.82 12.37
CA PHE A 198 -6.05 1.73 13.13
C PHE A 198 -6.07 2.53 14.44
N ASP A 199 -5.12 3.43 14.65
CA ASP A 199 -5.02 4.32 15.80
C ASP A 199 -5.57 5.73 15.52
N ILE A 200 -6.17 5.95 14.35
CA ILE A 200 -6.63 7.26 13.89
C ILE A 200 -8.04 7.55 14.43
N THR A 201 -8.13 8.31 15.52
CA THR A 201 -9.40 8.66 16.18
C THR A 201 -10.31 9.51 15.30
N SER A 202 -9.77 10.23 14.32
CA SER A 202 -10.55 11.01 13.37
C SER A 202 -11.25 10.17 12.29
N LEU A 203 -11.08 8.85 12.25
CA LEU A 203 -11.72 7.95 11.29
C LEU A 203 -12.62 6.93 12.02
N ALA A 204 -13.89 7.27 12.18
CA ALA A 204 -14.86 6.42 12.86
C ALA A 204 -15.39 5.33 11.91
N ALA A 205 -15.41 4.09 12.40
CA ALA A 205 -15.76 2.96 11.57
C ALA A 205 -17.27 2.83 11.35
N VAL A 206 -17.62 2.41 10.13
CA VAL A 206 -18.99 2.24 9.66
C VAL A 206 -19.36 0.75 9.67
N ARG A 207 -20.62 0.47 9.99
CA ARG A 207 -21.21 -0.87 10.11
C ARG A 207 -21.77 -1.39 8.80
N VAL A 208 -20.91 -1.44 7.77
CA VAL A 208 -21.31 -1.80 6.40
C VAL A 208 -21.83 -3.25 6.28
N GLU A 209 -21.63 -4.11 7.29
CA GLU A 209 -22.27 -5.42 7.38
C GLU A 209 -23.81 -5.34 7.40
N ARG A 210 -24.36 -4.21 7.87
CA ARG A 210 -25.80 -3.95 7.86
C ARG A 210 -26.27 -3.58 6.44
N PRO A 211 -27.32 -4.23 5.90
CA PRO A 211 -27.80 -3.97 4.54
C PRO A 211 -28.17 -2.51 4.25
N GLU A 212 -28.80 -1.83 5.20
CA GLU A 212 -29.18 -0.42 5.11
C GLU A 212 -27.97 0.53 5.07
N VAL A 213 -26.93 0.24 5.86
CA VAL A 213 -25.70 1.03 5.90
C VAL A 213 -24.91 0.85 4.60
N PHE A 214 -24.83 -0.38 4.09
CA PHE A 214 -24.29 -0.64 2.76
C PHE A 214 -25.07 0.14 1.69
N ALA A 215 -26.40 0.06 1.69
CA ALA A 215 -27.23 0.74 0.70
C ALA A 215 -27.05 2.26 0.73
N ASP A 216 -26.92 2.87 1.91
CA ASP A 216 -26.72 4.31 2.05
C ASP A 216 -25.32 4.76 1.64
N THR A 217 -24.28 4.04 2.06
CA THR A 217 -22.88 4.40 1.76
C THR A 217 -22.49 4.11 0.31
N HIS A 218 -23.11 3.12 -0.34
CA HIS A 218 -22.74 2.70 -1.70
C HIS A 218 -23.67 3.25 -2.78
N ARG A 219 -24.76 3.92 -2.41
CA ARG A 219 -25.81 4.39 -3.34
C ARG A 219 -25.24 5.12 -4.54
N GLU A 220 -24.37 6.09 -4.28
CA GLU A 220 -23.85 6.98 -5.31
C GLU A 220 -22.80 6.29 -6.20
N VAL A 221 -21.91 5.49 -5.61
CA VAL A 221 -20.96 4.67 -6.36
C VAL A 221 -21.69 3.68 -7.27
N LEU A 222 -22.69 2.97 -6.74
CA LEU A 222 -23.48 2.00 -7.51
C LEU A 222 -24.32 2.67 -8.58
N ARG A 223 -24.75 3.92 -8.37
CA ARG A 223 -25.37 4.74 -9.43
C ARG A 223 -24.38 4.99 -10.56
N TRP A 224 -23.12 5.31 -10.27
CA TRP A 224 -22.08 5.49 -11.29
C TRP A 224 -21.78 4.19 -12.04
N VAL A 225 -21.70 3.05 -11.33
CA VAL A 225 -21.54 1.73 -11.96
C VAL A 225 -22.71 1.42 -12.88
N GLY A 226 -23.95 1.59 -12.40
CA GLY A 226 -25.16 1.33 -13.19
C GLY A 226 -25.31 2.25 -14.41
N ALA A 227 -24.74 3.46 -14.36
CA ALA A 227 -24.67 4.38 -15.49
C ALA A 227 -23.53 4.05 -16.49
N GLY A 228 -22.65 3.11 -16.16
CA GLY A 228 -21.45 2.81 -16.93
C GLY A 228 -20.35 3.88 -16.81
N ASP A 229 -20.43 4.76 -15.81
CA ASP A 229 -19.41 5.76 -15.51
C ASP A 229 -18.21 5.13 -14.78
N ALA A 230 -18.44 4.07 -14.00
CA ALA A 230 -17.41 3.26 -13.36
C ALA A 230 -17.50 1.81 -13.84
N THR A 231 -16.38 1.25 -14.30
CA THR A 231 -16.28 -0.12 -14.83
C THR A 231 -15.55 -1.06 -13.89
N GLY A 232 -14.94 -0.54 -12.84
CA GLY A 232 -14.34 -1.33 -11.77
C GLY A 232 -14.33 -0.59 -10.43
N LEU A 233 -14.09 -1.34 -9.36
CA LEU A 233 -14.05 -0.87 -7.99
C LEU A 233 -12.81 -1.44 -7.31
N ARG A 234 -12.02 -0.58 -6.67
CA ARG A 234 -11.00 -1.01 -5.70
C ARG A 234 -11.54 -0.76 -4.31
N VAL A 235 -11.55 -1.80 -3.49
CA VAL A 235 -12.07 -1.73 -2.12
C VAL A 235 -10.92 -1.49 -1.15
N ASP A 236 -10.96 -0.35 -0.49
CA ASP A 236 -10.05 0.03 0.59
C ASP A 236 -10.29 -0.82 1.85
N HIS A 237 -9.19 -1.29 2.45
CA HIS A 237 -9.18 -1.92 3.77
C HIS A 237 -10.35 -2.89 4.08
N PRO A 238 -10.62 -3.90 3.23
CA PRO A 238 -11.64 -4.92 3.50
C PRO A 238 -11.38 -5.71 4.80
N ASP A 239 -10.13 -5.78 5.26
CA ASP A 239 -9.76 -6.46 6.51
C ASP A 239 -10.23 -5.74 7.79
N GLY A 240 -10.74 -4.51 7.69
CA GLY A 240 -11.44 -3.84 8.81
C GLY A 240 -12.92 -4.22 8.93
N LEU A 241 -13.50 -4.87 7.91
CA LEU A 241 -14.92 -5.17 7.88
C LEU A 241 -15.28 -6.32 8.82
N ALA A 242 -16.50 -6.28 9.35
CA ALA A 242 -17.04 -7.34 10.20
C ALA A 242 -17.24 -8.64 9.40
N ASP A 243 -17.78 -8.53 8.18
CA ASP A 243 -18.02 -9.63 7.25
C ASP A 243 -17.56 -9.24 5.82
N PRO A 244 -16.26 -9.33 5.52
CA PRO A 244 -15.73 -9.01 4.20
C PRO A 244 -16.25 -9.93 3.10
N GLY A 245 -16.54 -11.20 3.40
CA GLY A 245 -17.11 -12.15 2.43
C GLY A 245 -18.54 -11.77 2.05
N GLY A 246 -19.41 -11.50 3.03
CA GLY A 246 -20.76 -11.02 2.79
C GLY A 246 -20.80 -9.62 2.16
N TYR A 247 -19.81 -8.76 2.46
CA TYR A 247 -19.61 -7.50 1.74
C TYR A 247 -19.27 -7.75 0.26
N ALA A 248 -18.31 -8.63 -0.03
CA ALA A 248 -17.91 -8.96 -1.40
C ALA A 248 -19.07 -9.53 -2.22
N HIS A 249 -19.88 -10.41 -1.63
CA HIS A 249 -21.09 -10.93 -2.28
C HIS A 249 -22.12 -9.84 -2.58
N ARG A 250 -22.45 -8.98 -1.61
CA ARG A 250 -23.38 -7.86 -1.83
C ARG A 250 -22.87 -6.88 -2.89
N LEU A 251 -21.57 -6.59 -2.89
CA LEU A 251 -20.97 -5.70 -3.89
C LEU A 251 -21.02 -6.32 -5.29
N ARG A 252 -20.69 -7.61 -5.43
CA ARG A 252 -20.81 -8.32 -6.72
C ARG A 252 -22.25 -8.38 -7.21
N GLU A 253 -23.23 -8.64 -6.35
CA GLU A 253 -24.64 -8.64 -6.72
C GLU A 253 -25.11 -7.28 -7.23
N ALA A 254 -24.65 -6.20 -6.59
CA ALA A 254 -24.99 -4.83 -6.99
C ALA A 254 -24.21 -4.33 -8.22
N ALA A 255 -23.03 -4.91 -8.49
CA ALA A 255 -22.13 -4.52 -9.57
C ALA A 255 -21.61 -5.76 -10.36
N PRO A 256 -22.50 -6.53 -11.01
CA PRO A 256 -22.15 -7.85 -11.57
C PRO A 256 -21.01 -7.81 -12.59
N GLU A 257 -20.98 -6.76 -13.43
CA GLU A 257 -20.02 -6.61 -14.53
C GLU A 257 -18.76 -5.81 -14.16
N ALA A 258 -18.69 -5.27 -12.94
CA ALA A 258 -17.56 -4.46 -12.50
C ALA A 258 -16.34 -5.35 -12.24
N TRP A 259 -15.15 -4.85 -12.57
CA TRP A 259 -13.90 -5.46 -12.11
C TRP A 259 -13.64 -5.04 -10.67
N ILE A 260 -13.61 -5.98 -9.72
CA ILE A 260 -13.52 -5.73 -8.28
C ILE A 260 -12.22 -6.30 -7.74
N VAL A 261 -11.38 -5.46 -7.17
CA VAL A 261 -10.16 -5.87 -6.45
C VAL A 261 -10.13 -5.31 -5.05
N PHE A 262 -9.52 -6.05 -4.15
CA PHE A 262 -9.45 -5.73 -2.73
C PHE A 262 -8.04 -5.30 -2.36
N GLU A 263 -7.90 -4.21 -1.60
CA GLU A 263 -6.64 -3.91 -0.94
C GLU A 263 -6.44 -4.88 0.24
N LYS A 264 -5.93 -6.06 -0.05
CA LYS A 264 -5.66 -7.09 0.96
C LYS A 264 -4.19 -7.47 0.90
N ILE A 265 -3.53 -7.39 2.04
CA ILE A 265 -2.12 -7.76 2.18
C ILE A 265 -2.03 -9.26 2.44
N LEU A 266 -1.41 -9.98 1.51
CA LEU A 266 -1.19 -11.42 1.63
C LEU A 266 0.22 -11.68 2.15
N HIS A 267 0.33 -12.45 3.22
CA HIS A 267 1.61 -13.00 3.65
C HIS A 267 2.11 -14.04 2.61
N PRO A 268 3.43 -14.28 2.47
CA PRO A 268 3.94 -15.42 1.72
C PRO A 268 3.19 -16.73 2.03
N GLY A 269 2.61 -17.35 1.00
CA GLY A 269 1.85 -18.60 1.10
C GLY A 269 0.38 -18.45 1.52
N GLU A 270 -0.10 -17.22 1.76
CA GLU A 270 -1.50 -16.92 2.01
C GLU A 270 -2.25 -16.68 0.68
N ASP A 271 -3.49 -17.15 0.59
CA ASP A 271 -4.40 -16.90 -0.52
C ASP A 271 -5.66 -16.16 -0.02
N LEU A 272 -6.31 -15.42 -0.91
CA LEU A 272 -7.66 -14.90 -0.65
C LEU A 272 -8.66 -16.05 -0.43
N PRO A 273 -9.66 -15.89 0.47
CA PRO A 273 -10.72 -16.88 0.62
C PRO A 273 -11.37 -17.22 -0.75
N PRO A 274 -11.48 -18.51 -1.11
CA PRO A 274 -11.98 -18.93 -2.41
C PRO A 274 -13.44 -18.53 -2.66
N SER A 275 -14.22 -18.31 -1.60
CA SER A 275 -15.61 -17.87 -1.70
C SER A 275 -15.78 -16.45 -2.24
N TRP A 276 -14.76 -15.58 -2.11
CA TRP A 276 -14.89 -14.16 -2.42
C TRP A 276 -15.02 -13.92 -3.94
N PRO A 277 -16.12 -13.33 -4.42
CA PRO A 277 -16.39 -13.10 -5.84
C PRO A 277 -15.69 -11.83 -6.38
N VAL A 278 -14.38 -11.75 -6.15
CA VAL A 278 -13.49 -10.64 -6.56
C VAL A 278 -12.38 -11.17 -7.47
N GLU A 279 -11.84 -10.30 -8.32
CA GLU A 279 -10.80 -10.71 -9.27
C GLU A 279 -9.42 -10.87 -8.63
N GLY A 280 -9.19 -10.27 -7.46
CA GLY A 280 -8.00 -10.48 -6.66
C GLY A 280 -7.65 -9.31 -5.75
N THR A 281 -6.35 -9.11 -5.52
CA THR A 281 -5.79 -8.05 -4.67
C THR A 281 -5.44 -6.81 -5.50
N THR A 282 -4.90 -5.77 -4.84
CA THR A 282 -4.22 -4.63 -5.47
C THR A 282 -2.76 -4.90 -5.84
N GLY A 283 -2.25 -6.13 -5.63
CA GLY A 283 -1.00 -6.59 -6.25
C GLY A 283 0.29 -6.43 -5.44
N TYR A 284 0.23 -6.19 -4.12
CA TYR A 284 1.42 -6.19 -3.24
C TYR A 284 2.08 -7.58 -3.18
N ASP A 285 1.29 -8.65 -3.26
CA ASP A 285 1.75 -10.04 -3.37
C ASP A 285 2.65 -10.25 -4.60
N ALA A 286 2.21 -9.76 -5.76
CA ALA A 286 2.99 -9.81 -7.00
C ALA A 286 4.23 -8.90 -6.94
N MET A 287 4.13 -7.74 -6.28
CA MET A 287 5.24 -6.80 -6.11
C MET A 287 6.46 -7.45 -5.44
N ARG A 288 6.22 -8.22 -4.37
CA ARG A 288 7.25 -8.98 -3.65
C ARG A 288 7.98 -9.95 -4.58
N GLU A 289 7.25 -10.65 -5.42
CA GLU A 289 7.82 -11.63 -6.37
C GLU A 289 8.65 -10.97 -7.46
N PHE A 290 8.15 -9.88 -8.04
CA PHE A 290 8.83 -9.15 -9.10
C PHE A 290 10.13 -8.52 -8.64
N PHE A 291 10.14 -7.93 -7.44
CA PHE A 291 11.36 -7.41 -6.83
C PHE A 291 12.30 -8.56 -6.43
N GLY A 292 11.78 -9.57 -5.74
CA GLY A 292 12.58 -10.65 -5.16
C GLY A 292 13.38 -11.46 -6.19
N VAL A 293 12.86 -11.67 -7.41
CA VAL A 293 13.57 -12.41 -8.47
C VAL A 293 14.76 -11.64 -9.05
N LEU A 294 14.79 -10.33 -8.86
CA LEU A 294 15.87 -9.44 -9.32
C LEU A 294 16.95 -9.21 -8.27
N LEU A 295 16.72 -9.62 -7.01
CA LEU A 295 17.68 -9.46 -5.94
C LEU A 295 18.78 -10.53 -5.98
N ASP A 296 20.02 -10.13 -5.70
CA ASP A 296 21.15 -11.05 -5.59
C ASP A 296 21.12 -11.78 -4.25
N PRO A 297 20.98 -13.12 -4.19
CA PRO A 297 21.06 -13.86 -2.93
C PRO A 297 22.42 -13.72 -2.23
N ALA A 298 23.49 -13.40 -2.95
CA ALA A 298 24.82 -13.20 -2.35
C ALA A 298 24.89 -11.97 -1.43
N GLY A 299 23.92 -11.05 -1.51
CA GLY A 299 23.87 -9.87 -0.65
C GLY A 299 23.42 -10.15 0.79
N GLU A 300 22.80 -11.30 1.07
CA GLU A 300 22.17 -11.54 2.38
C GLU A 300 23.19 -11.53 3.53
N GLU A 301 24.26 -12.31 3.39
CA GLU A 301 25.25 -12.47 4.45
C GLU A 301 26.00 -11.15 4.75
N PRO A 302 26.52 -10.39 3.77
CA PRO A 302 27.19 -9.12 4.05
C PRO A 302 26.29 -8.08 4.73
N PHE A 303 25.03 -7.94 4.30
CA PHE A 303 24.09 -7.01 4.93
C PHE A 303 23.68 -7.45 6.34
N THR A 304 23.53 -8.76 6.57
CA THR A 304 23.29 -9.32 7.91
C THR A 304 24.47 -9.02 8.84
N ALA A 305 25.71 -9.28 8.41
CA ALA A 305 26.92 -9.01 9.18
C ALA A 305 27.14 -7.50 9.44
N LEU A 306 26.73 -6.63 8.50
CA LEU A 306 26.74 -5.19 8.73
C LEU A 306 25.72 -4.78 9.80
N ALA A 307 24.49 -5.28 9.70
CA ALA A 307 23.43 -5.00 10.68
C ALA A 307 23.88 -5.35 12.10
N GLU A 308 24.42 -6.56 12.31
CA GLU A 308 24.97 -7.00 13.60
C GLU A 308 26.08 -6.08 14.11
N ARG A 309 27.01 -5.69 13.23
CA ARG A 309 28.13 -4.81 13.58
C ARG A 309 27.67 -3.41 14.00
N LEU A 310 26.63 -2.89 13.35
CA LEU A 310 26.07 -1.58 13.65
C LEU A 310 25.07 -1.61 14.83
N GLY A 311 24.73 -2.78 15.35
CA GLY A 311 23.76 -2.94 16.44
C GLY A 311 22.30 -2.89 15.98
N VAL A 312 22.04 -3.13 14.70
CA VAL A 312 20.68 -3.31 14.16
C VAL A 312 20.25 -4.76 14.40
N SER A 313 18.99 -4.95 14.83
CA SER A 313 18.45 -6.29 15.10
C SER A 313 18.46 -7.17 13.84
N THR A 314 18.92 -8.41 13.98
CA THR A 314 18.81 -9.48 12.98
C THR A 314 17.79 -10.56 13.35
N ASP A 315 17.15 -10.44 14.52
CA ASP A 315 16.02 -11.29 14.93
C ASP A 315 14.70 -10.64 14.50
N TYR A 316 14.24 -10.98 13.30
CA TYR A 316 12.98 -10.46 12.77
C TYR A 316 11.79 -10.85 13.67
N ALA A 317 11.73 -12.11 14.11
CA ALA A 317 10.58 -12.64 14.87
C ALA A 317 10.46 -11.96 16.24
N GLY A 318 11.59 -11.76 16.95
CA GLY A 318 11.61 -11.00 18.20
C GLY A 318 11.25 -9.54 18.00
N THR A 319 11.81 -8.89 16.98
CA THR A 319 11.53 -7.47 16.66
C THR A 319 10.06 -7.24 16.31
N GLU A 320 9.45 -8.18 15.57
CA GLU A 320 8.03 -8.17 15.24
C GLU A 320 7.15 -8.38 16.46
N GLU A 321 7.47 -9.37 17.30
CA GLU A 321 6.73 -9.63 18.53
C GLU A 321 6.74 -8.41 19.46
N ASP A 322 7.91 -7.81 19.70
CA ASP A 322 8.05 -6.63 20.57
C ASP A 322 7.27 -5.43 20.03
N ALA A 323 7.28 -5.22 18.72
CA ALA A 323 6.54 -4.13 18.09
C ALA A 323 5.02 -4.35 18.20
N ARG A 324 4.54 -5.57 17.96
CA ARG A 324 3.10 -5.90 18.08
C ARG A 324 2.63 -5.84 19.53
N ARG A 325 3.45 -6.27 20.49
CA ARG A 325 3.17 -6.15 21.92
C ARG A 325 3.08 -4.68 22.36
N MET A 326 3.99 -3.83 21.88
CA MET A 326 3.90 -2.38 22.11
C MET A 326 2.58 -1.78 21.61
N VAL A 327 2.07 -2.25 20.46
CA VAL A 327 0.76 -1.81 19.94
C VAL A 327 -0.39 -2.22 20.86
N THR A 328 -0.43 -3.47 21.33
CA THR A 328 -1.51 -3.93 22.22
C THR A 328 -1.46 -3.28 23.60
N ASP A 329 -0.26 -2.94 24.07
CA ASP A 329 -0.04 -2.45 25.43
C ASP A 329 -0.22 -0.92 25.54
N ASN A 330 -0.02 -0.17 24.45
CA ASN A 330 0.01 1.30 24.49
C ASN A 330 -0.93 2.00 23.49
N ILE A 331 -1.24 1.39 22.35
CA ILE A 331 -1.95 2.05 21.24
C ILE A 331 -3.40 1.58 21.14
N LEU A 332 -3.62 0.26 21.15
CA LEU A 332 -4.93 -0.39 20.96
C LEU A 332 -5.51 -0.97 22.26
N VAL A 333 -5.23 -0.34 23.39
CA VAL A 333 -5.64 -0.82 24.72
C VAL A 333 -7.16 -0.84 24.85
N ALA A 334 -7.85 0.17 24.30
CA ALA A 334 -9.31 0.27 24.31
C ALA A 334 -9.95 -0.93 23.58
N GLU A 335 -9.41 -1.31 22.42
CA GLU A 335 -9.86 -2.45 21.63
C GLU A 335 -9.63 -3.77 22.37
N VAL A 336 -8.43 -3.98 22.94
CA VAL A 336 -8.11 -5.17 23.76
C VAL A 336 -9.09 -5.30 24.93
N ARG A 337 -9.35 -4.20 25.66
CA ARG A 337 -10.28 -4.18 26.79
C ARG A 337 -11.71 -4.50 26.38
N ARG A 338 -12.18 -3.93 25.26
CA ARG A 338 -13.52 -4.19 24.73
C ARG A 338 -13.70 -5.66 24.37
N ILE A 339 -12.72 -6.25 23.68
CA ILE A 339 -12.77 -7.66 23.27
C ILE A 339 -12.71 -8.57 24.50
N ALA A 340 -11.80 -8.32 25.44
CA ALA A 340 -11.67 -9.13 26.64
C ALA A 340 -12.94 -9.14 27.50
N ALA A 341 -13.70 -8.05 27.51
CA ALA A 341 -14.99 -7.97 28.21
C ALA A 341 -16.09 -8.86 27.59
N LEU A 342 -15.92 -9.33 26.35
CA LEU A 342 -16.81 -10.28 25.69
C LEU A 342 -16.46 -11.74 26.01
N LEU A 343 -15.33 -12.01 26.66
CA LEU A 343 -14.88 -13.36 26.96
C LEU A 343 -15.48 -13.85 28.29
N ASP A 344 -16.42 -14.79 28.21
CA ASP A 344 -17.15 -15.26 29.38
C ASP A 344 -16.33 -16.22 30.24
N GLY A 345 -16.45 -16.11 31.57
CA GLY A 345 -15.91 -17.09 32.52
C GLY A 345 -14.38 -17.10 32.65
N VAL A 346 -13.70 -16.07 32.16
CA VAL A 346 -12.26 -15.85 32.33
C VAL A 346 -12.05 -14.60 33.18
N GLU A 347 -11.06 -14.62 34.10
CA GLU A 347 -10.70 -13.44 34.88
C GLU A 347 -10.27 -12.29 33.94
N THR A 348 -10.60 -11.05 34.28
CA THR A 348 -10.48 -9.89 33.39
C THR A 348 -9.06 -9.69 32.85
N GLU A 349 -8.04 -9.80 33.70
CA GLU A 349 -6.66 -9.56 33.29
C GLU A 349 -6.10 -10.74 32.48
N ALA A 350 -6.47 -11.97 32.86
CA ALA A 350 -6.18 -13.16 32.04
C ALA A 350 -6.85 -13.09 30.66
N ALA A 351 -8.08 -12.58 30.57
CA ALA A 351 -8.79 -12.39 29.31
C ALA A 351 -8.10 -11.35 28.42
N ARG A 352 -7.70 -10.21 28.98
CA ARG A 352 -6.94 -9.16 28.27
C ARG A 352 -5.62 -9.71 27.72
N ALA A 353 -4.87 -10.41 28.56
CA ALA A 353 -3.60 -11.01 28.17
C ALA A 353 -3.78 -12.06 27.07
N ALA A 354 -4.78 -12.94 27.18
CA ALA A 354 -5.07 -13.96 26.16
C ALA A 354 -5.49 -13.36 24.82
N VAL A 355 -6.34 -12.33 24.83
CA VAL A 355 -6.76 -11.60 23.62
C VAL A 355 -5.57 -10.91 22.96
N ALA A 356 -4.77 -10.15 23.72
CA ALA A 356 -3.60 -9.47 23.20
C ALA A 356 -2.58 -10.47 22.61
N GLU A 357 -2.26 -11.54 23.35
CA GLU A 357 -1.31 -12.56 22.91
C GLU A 357 -1.79 -13.29 21.64
N THR A 358 -3.10 -13.57 21.53
CA THR A 358 -3.68 -14.15 20.31
C THR A 358 -3.48 -13.22 19.11
N MET A 359 -3.76 -11.92 19.27
CA MET A 359 -3.58 -10.93 18.18
C MET A 359 -2.11 -10.76 17.78
N ILE A 360 -1.19 -10.75 18.74
CA ILE A 360 0.27 -10.72 18.49
C ILE A 360 0.72 -11.97 17.73
N ALA A 361 0.09 -13.12 18.01
CA ALA A 361 0.48 -14.43 17.48
C ALA A 361 0.03 -14.71 16.04
N PHE A 362 -0.85 -13.90 15.43
CA PHE A 362 -1.25 -14.11 14.05
C PHE A 362 -0.06 -14.09 13.07
N GLY A 363 0.01 -15.06 12.16
CA GLY A 363 1.02 -15.09 11.08
C GLY A 363 0.61 -14.30 9.82
N VAL A 364 -0.64 -13.83 9.78
CA VAL A 364 -1.24 -13.06 8.70
C VAL A 364 -2.04 -11.91 9.31
N TYR A 365 -2.63 -11.04 8.50
CA TYR A 365 -3.42 -9.91 8.99
C TYR A 365 -4.59 -10.32 9.90
N ARG A 366 -5.40 -11.28 9.47
CA ARG A 366 -6.55 -11.80 10.22
C ARG A 366 -6.98 -13.17 9.72
N SER A 367 -7.85 -13.82 10.48
CA SER A 367 -8.64 -14.96 10.01
C SER A 367 -9.97 -14.51 9.40
N TYR A 368 -10.68 -15.44 8.76
CA TYR A 368 -12.00 -15.24 8.14
C TYR A 368 -12.99 -16.35 8.53
N LEU A 369 -13.14 -16.58 9.84
CA LEU A 369 -13.94 -17.67 10.39
C LEU A 369 -15.41 -17.65 9.90
N PRO A 370 -16.03 -18.82 9.66
CA PRO A 370 -15.45 -20.17 9.80
C PRO A 370 -14.60 -20.61 8.60
N GLU A 371 -14.51 -19.83 7.51
CA GLU A 371 -13.66 -20.11 6.36
C GLU A 371 -12.18 -19.92 6.75
N VAL A 372 -11.27 -20.69 6.15
CA VAL A 372 -9.82 -20.58 6.40
C VAL A 372 -9.47 -20.61 7.91
N GLY A 373 -10.13 -21.49 8.67
CA GLY A 373 -10.00 -21.52 10.14
C GLY A 373 -8.62 -21.90 10.67
N ASP A 374 -7.78 -22.56 9.87
CA ASP A 374 -6.45 -23.02 10.29
C ASP A 374 -5.56 -21.85 10.76
N THR A 375 -5.71 -20.66 10.15
CA THR A 375 -5.02 -19.44 10.58
C THR A 375 -5.32 -19.05 12.03
N TRP A 376 -6.57 -19.23 12.47
CA TRP A 376 -6.97 -18.98 13.85
C TRP A 376 -6.33 -19.99 14.79
N ASP A 377 -6.31 -21.27 14.41
CA ASP A 377 -5.74 -22.34 15.22
C ASP A 377 -4.23 -22.17 15.38
N ASP A 378 -3.54 -21.83 14.29
CA ASP A 378 -2.10 -21.54 14.31
C ASP A 378 -1.75 -20.37 15.23
N ALA A 379 -2.57 -19.32 15.24
CA ALA A 379 -2.39 -18.17 16.13
C ALA A 379 -2.56 -18.58 17.60
N ILE A 380 -3.60 -19.37 17.93
CA ILE A 380 -3.84 -19.88 19.29
C ILE A 380 -2.71 -20.80 19.74
N GLU A 381 -2.28 -21.74 18.90
CA GLU A 381 -1.21 -22.66 19.23
C GLU A 381 0.13 -21.92 19.42
N ARG A 382 0.40 -20.89 18.61
CA ARG A 382 1.57 -20.03 18.79
C ARG A 382 1.49 -19.23 20.08
N ALA A 383 0.34 -18.63 20.39
CA ALA A 383 0.11 -17.91 21.64
C ALA A 383 0.34 -18.81 22.87
N LYS A 384 -0.17 -20.05 22.85
CA LYS A 384 0.02 -21.03 23.93
C LYS A 384 1.48 -21.44 24.11
N ARG A 385 2.23 -21.61 23.02
CA ARG A 385 3.67 -21.92 23.09
C ARG A 385 4.47 -20.76 23.68
N ARG A 386 4.12 -19.52 23.36
CA ARG A 386 4.78 -18.30 23.88
C ARG A 386 4.43 -18.03 25.33
N ARG A 387 3.16 -18.20 25.70
CA ARG A 387 2.60 -17.92 27.03
C ARG A 387 1.87 -19.13 27.62
N PRO A 388 2.58 -20.20 28.02
CA PRO A 388 1.97 -21.36 28.67
C PRO A 388 1.20 -21.02 29.96
N ASP A 389 1.54 -19.91 30.61
CA ASP A 389 0.84 -19.38 31.77
C ASP A 389 -0.60 -18.91 31.47
N LEU A 390 -0.92 -18.67 30.19
CA LEU A 390 -2.24 -18.25 29.72
C LEU A 390 -3.06 -19.40 29.09
N ASP A 391 -2.60 -20.66 29.14
CA ASP A 391 -3.21 -21.77 28.38
C ASP A 391 -4.71 -21.96 28.68
N ASP A 392 -5.12 -21.85 29.95
CA ASP A 392 -6.54 -21.95 30.34
C ASP A 392 -7.39 -20.85 29.69
N ALA A 393 -6.91 -19.59 29.72
CA ALA A 393 -7.60 -18.44 29.14
C ALA A 393 -7.63 -18.51 27.61
N LEU A 394 -6.52 -18.87 26.97
CA LEU A 394 -6.42 -19.09 25.53
C LEU A 394 -7.32 -20.25 25.07
N SER A 395 -7.41 -21.32 25.86
CA SER A 395 -8.32 -22.44 25.58
C SER A 395 -9.79 -22.05 25.70
N ALA A 396 -10.14 -21.20 26.68
CA ALA A 396 -11.49 -20.67 26.82
C ALA A 396 -11.86 -19.75 25.63
N LEU A 397 -10.96 -18.84 25.25
CA LEU A 397 -11.10 -17.98 24.09
C LEU A 397 -11.31 -18.78 22.80
N HIS A 398 -10.41 -19.72 22.53
CA HIS A 398 -10.48 -20.58 21.36
C HIS A 398 -11.80 -21.36 21.30
N ARG A 399 -12.25 -21.92 22.43
CA ARG A 399 -13.52 -22.66 22.51
C ARG A 399 -14.72 -21.78 22.17
N GLN A 400 -14.82 -20.59 22.77
CA GLN A 400 -15.97 -19.69 22.54
C GLN A 400 -16.01 -19.18 21.09
N VAL A 401 -14.87 -18.78 20.53
CA VAL A 401 -14.76 -18.34 19.14
C VAL A 401 -15.11 -19.47 18.17
N ARG A 402 -14.63 -20.70 18.42
CA ARG A 402 -14.95 -21.87 17.56
C ARG A 402 -16.41 -22.30 17.67
N GLN A 403 -17.04 -22.12 18.82
CA GLN A 403 -18.46 -22.43 19.00
C GLN A 403 -19.36 -21.45 18.26
N ASN A 404 -19.03 -20.15 18.27
CA ASN A 404 -19.79 -19.10 17.60
C ASN A 404 -18.88 -18.18 16.76
N PRO A 405 -18.41 -18.62 15.57
CA PRO A 405 -17.44 -17.88 14.77
C PRO A 405 -17.98 -16.56 14.18
N ALA A 406 -19.29 -16.34 14.23
CA ALA A 406 -19.96 -15.13 13.76
C ALA A 406 -20.37 -14.17 14.90
N ASP A 407 -20.10 -14.51 16.16
CA ASP A 407 -20.42 -13.66 17.31
C ASP A 407 -19.42 -12.52 17.46
N GLU A 408 -19.82 -11.48 18.21
CA GLU A 408 -19.04 -10.25 18.36
C GLU A 408 -17.60 -10.51 18.85
N LEU A 409 -17.37 -11.46 19.77
CA LEU A 409 -16.02 -11.82 20.23
C LEU A 409 -15.10 -12.21 19.06
N ALA A 410 -15.56 -13.09 18.18
CA ALA A 410 -14.80 -13.55 17.02
C ALA A 410 -14.64 -12.43 15.99
N THR A 411 -15.71 -11.69 15.69
CA THR A 411 -15.69 -10.58 14.73
C THR A 411 -14.69 -9.51 15.15
N ARG A 412 -14.69 -9.10 16.42
CA ARG A 412 -13.84 -8.02 16.93
C ARG A 412 -12.37 -8.39 16.89
N ILE A 413 -12.01 -9.61 17.25
CA ILE A 413 -10.60 -10.06 17.13
C ILE A 413 -10.15 -10.01 15.68
N GLN A 414 -10.99 -10.47 14.75
CA GLN A 414 -10.65 -10.46 13.33
C GLN A 414 -10.57 -9.03 12.75
N GLN A 415 -11.36 -8.07 13.26
CA GLN A 415 -11.23 -6.66 12.88
C GLN A 415 -9.99 -5.98 13.47
N THR A 416 -9.54 -6.41 14.66
CA THR A 416 -8.43 -5.76 15.39
C THR A 416 -7.07 -6.40 15.11
N SER A 417 -6.99 -7.71 14.81
CA SER A 417 -5.70 -8.37 14.55
C SER A 417 -4.96 -7.74 13.37
N GLY A 418 -5.68 -7.34 12.31
CA GLY A 418 -5.10 -6.66 11.16
C GLY A 418 -4.49 -5.30 11.53
N MET A 419 -5.08 -4.60 12.50
CA MET A 419 -4.55 -3.34 13.03
C MET A 419 -3.24 -3.58 13.81
N VAL A 420 -3.20 -4.64 14.63
CA VAL A 420 -2.00 -5.05 15.37
C VAL A 420 -0.87 -5.42 14.41
N VAL A 421 -1.16 -6.16 13.35
CA VAL A 421 -0.19 -6.54 12.31
C VAL A 421 0.29 -5.31 11.54
N ALA A 422 -0.60 -4.46 11.03
CA ALA A 422 -0.20 -3.27 10.26
C ALA A 422 0.65 -2.29 11.10
N LYS A 423 0.17 -1.92 12.29
CA LYS A 423 0.88 -0.94 13.15
C LYS A 423 2.15 -1.52 13.79
N GLY A 424 2.13 -2.82 14.09
CA GLY A 424 3.27 -3.53 14.69
C GLY A 424 4.33 -3.85 13.66
N THR A 425 3.96 -4.44 12.52
CA THR A 425 4.90 -4.89 11.50
C THR A 425 5.27 -3.77 10.53
N GLU A 426 4.31 -3.21 9.78
CA GLU A 426 4.62 -2.29 8.68
C GLU A 426 5.04 -0.88 9.14
N ASP A 427 4.43 -0.38 10.21
CA ASP A 427 4.68 0.96 10.76
C ASP A 427 5.65 0.94 11.95
N THR A 428 6.20 -0.20 12.34
CA THR A 428 7.19 -0.26 13.43
C THR A 428 8.32 -1.24 13.14
N THR A 429 8.06 -2.55 12.96
CA THR A 429 9.12 -3.54 12.67
C THR A 429 9.93 -3.18 11.44
N PHE A 430 9.29 -2.69 10.37
CA PHE A 430 10.00 -2.27 9.16
C PHE A 430 10.96 -1.10 9.35
N TYR A 431 10.80 -0.32 10.42
CA TYR A 431 11.71 0.77 10.79
C TYR A 431 12.72 0.39 11.88
N ARG A 432 12.60 -0.82 12.48
CA ARG A 432 13.54 -1.40 13.45
C ARG A 432 14.45 -2.46 12.83
N PHE A 433 13.90 -3.26 11.91
CA PHE A 433 14.61 -4.31 11.19
C PHE A 433 15.11 -3.77 9.84
N THR A 434 16.14 -2.92 9.86
CA THR A 434 16.57 -2.18 8.66
C THR A 434 17.76 -2.83 7.93
N ARG A 435 18.00 -4.13 8.18
CA ARG A 435 19.06 -4.94 7.54
C ARG A 435 19.17 -4.66 6.04
N PHE A 436 18.06 -4.72 5.33
CA PHE A 436 17.98 -4.35 3.92
C PHE A 436 16.59 -3.78 3.59
N ALA A 437 16.49 -2.46 3.57
CA ALA A 437 15.22 -1.75 3.65
C ALA A 437 14.37 -1.85 2.36
N ALA A 438 14.90 -2.43 1.28
CA ALA A 438 14.13 -2.67 0.05
C ALA A 438 13.11 -3.80 0.22
N LEU A 439 13.32 -4.70 1.20
CA LEU A 439 12.37 -5.77 1.54
C LEU A 439 11.28 -5.30 2.52
N ASN A 440 11.50 -4.15 3.15
CA ASN A 440 10.59 -3.51 4.09
C ASN A 440 9.56 -2.69 3.31
N GLU A 441 8.69 -3.41 2.62
CA GLU A 441 7.64 -2.88 1.75
C GLU A 441 6.29 -3.47 2.15
N VAL A 442 5.20 -2.77 1.88
CA VAL A 442 3.82 -3.26 2.15
C VAL A 442 3.62 -4.62 1.46
N GLY A 443 3.20 -5.64 2.23
CA GLY A 443 3.13 -7.04 1.77
C GLY A 443 4.48 -7.76 1.61
N GLY A 444 5.58 -7.14 2.01
CA GLY A 444 6.91 -7.74 2.07
C GLY A 444 7.10 -8.64 3.30
N SER A 445 8.12 -9.48 3.24
CA SER A 445 8.59 -10.32 4.35
C SER A 445 10.11 -10.12 4.49
N PRO A 446 10.58 -9.14 5.29
CA PRO A 446 12.01 -8.78 5.36
C PRO A 446 12.94 -9.90 5.85
N ASN A 447 12.37 -10.93 6.47
CA ASN A 447 13.07 -12.13 6.84
C ASN A 447 13.45 -12.99 5.63
N ASP A 448 12.64 -12.96 4.57
CA ASP A 448 12.87 -13.68 3.32
C ASP A 448 13.65 -12.77 2.35
N TRP A 449 14.91 -13.12 2.07
CA TRP A 449 15.80 -12.24 1.29
C TRP A 449 15.31 -11.99 -0.14
N GLY A 450 14.86 -13.01 -0.87
CA GLY A 450 14.46 -12.86 -2.27
C GLY A 450 13.64 -14.04 -2.78
N VAL A 451 13.42 -14.10 -4.09
CA VAL A 451 12.64 -15.16 -4.75
C VAL A 451 13.50 -15.84 -5.81
N GLY A 452 13.60 -17.17 -5.76
CA GLY A 452 14.34 -17.92 -6.78
C GLY A 452 13.66 -17.85 -8.15
N VAL A 453 14.43 -17.98 -9.25
CA VAL A 453 13.86 -17.92 -10.62
C VAL A 453 12.79 -19.01 -10.84
N ASP A 454 13.02 -20.23 -10.36
CA ASP A 454 12.07 -21.34 -10.48
C ASP A 454 10.81 -21.09 -9.65
N GLU A 455 10.99 -20.53 -8.45
CA GLU A 455 9.90 -20.15 -7.58
C GLU A 455 9.04 -19.04 -8.19
N PHE A 456 9.67 -18.00 -8.74
CA PHE A 456 8.98 -16.94 -9.47
C PHE A 456 8.12 -17.51 -10.61
N HIS A 457 8.68 -18.41 -11.42
CA HIS A 457 7.92 -19.03 -12.50
C HIS A 457 6.73 -19.86 -12.00
N ARG A 458 6.88 -20.56 -10.88
CA ARG A 458 5.79 -21.32 -10.24
C ARG A 458 4.69 -20.38 -9.73
N LEU A 459 5.05 -19.29 -9.06
CA LEU A 459 4.09 -18.30 -8.54
C LEU A 459 3.35 -17.59 -9.68
N ALA A 460 4.06 -17.18 -10.73
CA ALA A 460 3.44 -16.57 -11.91
C ALA A 460 2.50 -17.53 -12.66
N ALA A 461 2.85 -18.82 -12.78
CA ALA A 461 1.95 -19.83 -13.32
C ALA A 461 0.70 -20.02 -12.44
N GLY A 462 0.89 -20.09 -11.11
CA GLY A 462 -0.21 -20.16 -10.15
C GLY A 462 -1.19 -18.99 -10.28
N ARG A 463 -0.68 -17.75 -10.37
CA ARG A 463 -1.51 -16.55 -10.59
C ARG A 463 -2.31 -16.64 -11.89
N GLN A 464 -1.72 -17.15 -12.96
CA GLN A 464 -2.41 -17.33 -14.24
C GLN A 464 -3.54 -18.36 -14.17
N GLU A 465 -3.40 -19.38 -13.33
CA GLU A 465 -4.38 -20.45 -13.16
C GLU A 465 -5.52 -20.05 -12.23
N THR A 466 -5.22 -19.37 -11.12
CA THR A 466 -6.19 -19.12 -10.04
C THR A 466 -6.83 -17.74 -10.10
N ARG A 467 -6.05 -16.69 -10.42
CA ARG A 467 -6.49 -15.29 -10.39
C ARG A 467 -5.89 -14.48 -11.56
N PRO A 468 -6.14 -14.85 -12.83
CA PRO A 468 -5.51 -14.19 -13.99
C PRO A 468 -5.90 -12.71 -14.16
N ALA A 469 -6.95 -12.27 -13.45
CA ALA A 469 -7.49 -10.91 -13.49
C ALA A 469 -7.17 -10.08 -12.22
N THR A 470 -6.35 -10.60 -11.29
CA THR A 470 -5.87 -9.82 -10.13
C THR A 470 -5.05 -8.62 -10.58
N MET A 471 -5.03 -7.53 -9.80
CA MET A 471 -4.11 -6.43 -10.06
C MET A 471 -2.67 -6.86 -9.75
N THR A 472 -1.69 -6.29 -10.45
CA THR A 472 -0.28 -6.38 -10.10
C THR A 472 0.32 -4.98 -10.01
N ALA A 473 1.09 -4.70 -8.97
CA ALA A 473 1.62 -3.36 -8.71
C ALA A 473 3.14 -3.36 -8.52
N LEU A 474 3.75 -2.19 -8.71
CA LEU A 474 5.15 -1.92 -8.37
C LEU A 474 5.30 -0.70 -7.45
N THR A 475 4.43 0.29 -7.59
CA THR A 475 4.36 1.47 -6.73
C THR A 475 2.90 1.73 -6.43
N THR A 476 2.59 2.18 -5.23
CA THR A 476 1.26 2.68 -4.86
C THR A 476 1.44 3.98 -4.07
N HIS A 477 0.33 4.58 -3.67
CA HIS A 477 0.34 5.73 -2.77
C HIS A 477 0.73 5.36 -1.32
N ASP A 478 0.86 4.06 -1.00
CA ASP A 478 1.20 3.56 0.34
C ASP A 478 2.50 2.77 0.40
N THR A 479 3.09 2.42 -0.75
CA THR A 479 4.43 1.80 -0.77
C THR A 479 5.43 2.67 -0.02
N LYS A 480 6.24 2.05 0.83
CA LYS A 480 7.26 2.71 1.66
C LYS A 480 8.35 3.33 0.78
N ARG A 481 8.62 2.77 -0.41
CA ARG A 481 9.57 3.30 -1.42
C ARG A 481 9.02 3.03 -2.82
N SER A 482 9.28 3.93 -3.77
CA SER A 482 8.89 3.69 -5.16
C SER A 482 9.74 2.61 -5.85
N GLU A 483 9.21 2.06 -6.92
CA GLU A 483 9.80 0.97 -7.68
C GLU A 483 11.25 1.18 -8.14
N ASP A 484 11.66 2.40 -8.47
CA ASP A 484 13.02 2.67 -8.96
C ASP A 484 14.00 2.96 -7.81
N THR A 485 13.50 3.49 -6.69
CA THR A 485 14.22 3.50 -5.42
C THR A 485 14.59 2.06 -5.06
N ARG A 486 13.62 1.13 -5.06
CA ARG A 486 13.88 -0.29 -4.77
C ARG A 486 14.77 -0.95 -5.82
N ALA A 487 14.54 -0.69 -7.12
CA ALA A 487 15.38 -1.24 -8.18
C ALA A 487 16.87 -0.84 -8.04
N ARG A 488 17.15 0.41 -7.63
CA ARG A 488 18.52 0.83 -7.31
C ARG A 488 19.05 0.16 -6.05
N MET A 489 18.22 -0.06 -5.03
CA MET A 489 18.64 -0.81 -3.84
C MET A 489 19.02 -2.25 -4.17
N ALA A 490 18.30 -2.93 -5.08
CA ALA A 490 18.64 -4.29 -5.49
C ALA A 490 20.07 -4.41 -6.05
N VAL A 491 20.57 -3.36 -6.71
CA VAL A 491 21.96 -3.31 -7.21
C VAL A 491 22.98 -3.28 -6.06
N LEU A 492 22.61 -2.73 -4.90
CA LEU A 492 23.49 -2.75 -3.72
C LEU A 492 23.78 -4.17 -3.24
N ALA A 493 22.85 -5.12 -3.44
CA ALA A 493 23.07 -6.53 -3.12
C ALA A 493 24.14 -7.18 -4.03
N GLU A 494 24.28 -6.75 -5.28
CA GLU A 494 25.34 -7.26 -6.18
C GLU A 494 26.75 -6.75 -5.83
N LEU A 495 26.80 -5.64 -5.09
CA LEU A 495 28.02 -4.97 -4.61
C LEU A 495 28.09 -4.98 -3.08
N ALA A 496 27.48 -5.98 -2.43
CA ALA A 496 27.24 -5.96 -1.00
C ALA A 496 28.52 -5.72 -0.19
N ASP A 497 29.62 -6.45 -0.47
CA ASP A 497 30.91 -6.27 0.21
C ASP A 497 31.45 -4.84 0.16
N GLU A 498 31.38 -4.19 -1.01
CA GLU A 498 31.86 -2.82 -1.16
C GLU A 498 30.92 -1.83 -0.46
N PHE A 499 29.60 -2.00 -0.65
CA PHE A 499 28.62 -1.09 -0.08
C PHE A 499 28.63 -1.15 1.44
N VAL A 500 28.68 -2.34 2.04
CA VAL A 500 28.70 -2.47 3.50
C VAL A 500 29.99 -1.91 4.11
N ALA A 501 31.13 -2.05 3.41
CA ALA A 501 32.39 -1.44 3.84
C ALA A 501 32.31 0.10 3.80
N LYS A 502 31.69 0.67 2.76
CA LYS A 502 31.44 2.11 2.66
C LYS A 502 30.51 2.61 3.76
N VAL A 503 29.40 1.90 4.01
CA VAL A 503 28.46 2.28 5.07
C VAL A 503 29.11 2.25 6.45
N ALA A 504 30.01 1.30 6.72
CA ALA A 504 30.78 1.28 7.97
C ALA A 504 31.67 2.54 8.11
N ASP A 505 32.46 2.87 7.08
CA ASP A 505 33.29 4.09 7.05
C ASP A 505 32.46 5.38 7.18
N TRP A 506 31.39 5.49 6.40
CA TRP A 506 30.50 6.65 6.42
C TRP A 506 29.79 6.80 7.77
N THR A 507 29.45 5.70 8.43
CA THR A 507 28.86 5.73 9.78
C THR A 507 29.86 6.26 10.82
N GLU A 508 31.14 5.88 10.76
CA GLU A 508 32.16 6.40 11.67
C GLU A 508 32.35 7.92 11.55
N ARG A 509 32.19 8.45 10.34
CA ARG A 509 32.38 9.87 10.00
C ARG A 509 31.12 10.71 10.25
N CYS A 510 29.97 10.19 9.81
CA CYS A 510 28.73 10.94 9.64
C CYS A 510 27.49 10.17 10.10
N GLY A 511 27.60 9.16 10.97
CA GLY A 511 26.45 8.34 11.39
C GLY A 511 25.34 9.11 12.13
N VAL A 512 24.14 8.51 12.12
CA VAL A 512 22.99 8.93 12.95
C VAL A 512 23.04 8.16 14.29
N ASP A 513 22.72 8.82 15.41
CA ASP A 513 22.74 8.22 16.77
C ASP A 513 21.51 7.34 17.06
N GLU A 514 21.17 6.45 16.13
CA GLU A 514 20.25 5.32 16.33
C GLU A 514 20.57 4.27 15.25
N PRO A 515 20.99 3.04 15.61
CA PRO A 515 21.46 2.03 14.66
C PRO A 515 20.52 1.77 13.47
N SER A 516 19.23 1.60 13.74
CA SER A 516 18.24 1.19 12.73
C SER A 516 18.05 2.31 11.71
N LEU A 517 17.86 3.54 12.19
CA LEU A 517 17.76 4.74 11.38
C LEU A 517 19.06 5.06 10.64
N ASN A 518 20.22 4.83 11.24
CA ASN A 518 21.51 5.05 10.60
C ASN A 518 21.67 4.17 9.36
N LEU A 519 21.45 2.86 9.49
CA LEU A 519 21.55 1.93 8.36
C LEU A 519 20.48 2.23 7.30
N LEU A 520 19.27 2.62 7.72
CA LEU A 520 18.19 3.05 6.84
C LEU A 520 18.54 4.32 6.05
N ALA A 521 19.18 5.29 6.69
CA ALA A 521 19.53 6.58 6.11
C ALA A 521 20.53 6.42 4.97
N TRP A 522 21.57 5.60 5.14
CA TRP A 522 22.56 5.34 4.09
C TRP A 522 21.96 4.65 2.87
N GLN A 523 21.15 3.61 3.09
CA GLN A 523 20.48 2.91 2.00
C GLN A 523 19.53 3.86 1.25
N THR A 524 18.75 4.66 1.98
CA THR A 524 17.78 5.59 1.40
C THR A 524 18.47 6.70 0.61
N LEU A 525 19.54 7.30 1.16
CA LEU A 525 20.29 8.37 0.53
C LEU A 525 20.84 7.92 -0.83
N VAL A 526 21.48 6.75 -0.89
CA VAL A 526 22.04 6.19 -2.13
C VAL A 526 20.94 5.80 -3.11
N ALA A 527 19.86 5.19 -2.62
CA ALA A 527 18.75 4.74 -3.46
C ALA A 527 17.98 5.89 -4.11
N ALA A 528 17.76 7.00 -3.40
CA ALA A 528 16.96 8.13 -3.87
C ALA A 528 17.80 9.27 -4.48
N TRP A 529 19.13 9.12 -4.58
CA TRP A 529 20.01 10.17 -5.09
C TRP A 529 19.74 10.50 -6.58
N PRO A 530 19.74 11.79 -6.98
CA PRO A 530 19.79 12.97 -6.13
C PRO A 530 18.45 13.19 -5.40
N ILE A 531 18.52 13.40 -4.09
CA ILE A 531 17.41 13.80 -3.22
C ILE A 531 17.73 15.15 -2.60
N SER A 532 16.73 16.01 -2.33
CA SER A 532 16.94 17.27 -1.62
C SER A 532 17.07 17.04 -0.11
N ASP A 533 17.64 18.01 0.60
CA ASP A 533 17.78 17.93 2.06
C ASP A 533 16.42 17.87 2.75
N ASP A 534 15.46 18.69 2.32
CA ASP A 534 14.11 18.71 2.88
C ASP A 534 13.42 17.34 2.78
N ARG A 535 13.41 16.74 1.57
CA ARG A 535 12.79 15.42 1.34
C ARG A 535 13.43 14.34 2.20
N LEU A 536 14.77 14.38 2.35
CA LEU A 536 15.48 13.40 3.14
C LEU A 536 15.26 13.59 4.64
N THR A 537 15.27 14.84 5.12
CA THR A 537 14.96 15.19 6.50
C THR A 537 13.55 14.74 6.88
N ASP A 538 12.55 15.09 6.07
CA ASP A 538 11.14 14.72 6.32
C ASP A 538 10.97 13.20 6.40
N TYR A 539 11.62 12.48 5.47
CA TYR A 539 11.63 11.03 5.48
C TYR A 539 12.28 10.46 6.75
N LEU A 540 13.46 10.94 7.13
CA LEU A 540 14.20 10.39 8.28
C LEU A 540 13.50 10.70 9.61
N LEU A 541 12.89 11.87 9.76
CA LEU A 541 12.08 12.19 10.94
C LEU A 541 10.85 11.28 11.03
N LYS A 542 10.15 11.06 9.92
CA LYS A 542 9.03 10.11 9.87
C LYS A 542 9.50 8.71 10.25
N ALA A 543 10.57 8.20 9.63
CA ALA A 543 11.13 6.88 9.92
C ALA A 543 11.57 6.74 11.39
N ALA A 544 12.17 7.78 11.97
CA ALA A 544 12.59 7.82 13.37
C ALA A 544 11.39 7.71 14.34
N ARG A 545 10.31 8.43 14.05
CA ARG A 545 9.08 8.41 14.85
C ARG A 545 8.30 7.11 14.68
N GLU A 546 8.34 6.51 13.49
CA GLU A 546 7.74 5.20 13.25
C GLU A 546 8.50 4.06 13.95
N SER A 547 9.83 4.13 14.05
CA SER A 547 10.60 3.12 14.79
C SER A 547 10.27 3.11 16.29
N LYS A 548 9.90 4.26 16.86
CA LYS A 548 9.55 4.41 18.28
C LYS A 548 10.67 3.93 19.22
N LEU A 549 11.93 4.03 18.78
CA LEU A 549 13.11 3.62 19.56
C LEU A 549 13.74 4.78 20.34
N ARG A 550 13.84 5.96 19.70
CA ARG A 550 14.44 7.17 20.30
C ARG A 550 13.47 8.35 20.37
N THR A 551 12.62 8.52 19.37
CA THR A 551 11.57 9.56 19.31
C THR A 551 10.26 8.92 18.86
N THR A 552 9.14 9.56 19.15
CA THR A 552 7.80 9.11 18.73
C THR A 552 6.98 10.31 18.24
N TRP A 553 5.80 10.05 17.68
CA TRP A 553 4.86 11.12 17.30
C TRP A 553 4.32 11.93 18.49
N THR A 554 4.37 11.37 19.71
CA THR A 554 3.74 11.94 20.90
C THR A 554 4.73 12.44 21.95
N GLU A 555 5.94 11.87 21.95
CA GLU A 555 7.04 12.18 22.84
C GLU A 555 8.30 12.35 22.00
N ALA A 556 8.62 13.60 21.66
CA ALA A 556 9.75 13.94 20.79
C ALA A 556 11.06 14.07 21.58
N ASP A 557 12.12 13.43 21.11
CA ASP A 557 13.50 13.72 21.53
C ASP A 557 14.05 14.84 20.64
N GLU A 558 13.85 16.10 21.05
CA GLU A 558 14.20 17.28 20.26
C GLU A 558 15.70 17.35 19.90
N ALA A 559 16.58 16.91 20.79
CA ALA A 559 18.02 16.93 20.54
C ALA A 559 18.39 15.90 19.45
N PHE A 560 17.79 14.72 19.50
CA PHE A 560 17.95 13.70 18.47
C PHE A 560 17.34 14.14 17.14
N GLU A 561 16.11 14.66 17.13
CA GLU A 561 15.47 15.13 15.90
C GLU A 561 16.25 16.27 15.23
N GLU A 562 16.83 17.19 16.01
CA GLU A 562 17.70 18.23 15.46
C GLU A 562 18.96 17.64 14.81
N SER A 563 19.54 16.59 15.40
CA SER A 563 20.67 15.88 14.79
C SER A 563 20.29 15.21 13.46
N VAL A 564 19.06 14.70 13.35
CA VAL A 564 18.51 14.12 12.11
C VAL A 564 18.29 15.20 11.05
N ARG A 565 17.75 16.38 11.43
CA ARG A 565 17.59 17.53 10.52
C ARG A 565 18.91 18.04 9.96
N ALA A 566 19.96 18.04 10.77
CA ALA A 566 21.29 18.49 10.36
C ALA A 566 22.03 17.44 9.49
N TRP A 567 21.59 16.18 9.49
CA TRP A 567 22.31 15.07 8.89
C TRP A 567 22.53 15.22 7.37
N PRO A 568 21.52 15.55 6.54
CA PRO A 568 21.73 15.65 5.09
C PRO A 568 22.80 16.66 4.69
N ALA A 569 22.76 17.87 5.28
CA ALA A 569 23.73 18.92 4.99
C ALA A 569 25.15 18.53 5.43
N ARG A 570 25.29 17.89 6.60
CA ARG A 570 26.58 17.38 7.10
C ARG A 570 27.16 16.33 6.15
N VAL A 571 26.35 15.35 5.74
CA VAL A 571 26.77 14.29 4.82
C VAL A 571 27.20 14.85 3.47
N ARG A 572 26.46 15.82 2.91
CA ARG A 572 26.89 16.45 1.64
C ARG A 572 28.23 17.16 1.76
N ALA A 573 28.45 17.88 2.85
CA ALA A 573 29.69 18.62 3.06
C ALA A 573 30.91 17.68 3.18
N GLU A 574 30.75 16.51 3.81
CA GLU A 574 31.87 15.61 4.09
C GLU A 574 32.03 14.46 3.07
N LEU A 575 30.91 13.94 2.56
CA LEU A 575 30.84 12.69 1.78
C LEU A 575 30.14 12.86 0.42
N GLY A 576 29.67 14.05 0.08
CA GLY A 576 28.83 14.29 -1.10
C GLY A 576 29.45 13.77 -2.42
N ASP A 577 30.73 14.05 -2.65
CA ASP A 577 31.45 13.61 -3.85
C ASP A 577 31.65 12.09 -3.88
N GLU A 578 31.93 11.46 -2.73
CA GLU A 578 32.10 10.01 -2.62
C GLU A 578 30.78 9.28 -2.92
N ILE A 579 29.67 9.78 -2.38
CA ILE A 579 28.32 9.25 -2.59
C ILE A 579 27.91 9.45 -4.04
N ALA A 580 28.09 10.65 -4.60
CA ALA A 580 27.78 10.94 -5.99
C ALA A 580 28.58 10.04 -6.96
N SER A 581 29.86 9.82 -6.69
CA SER A 581 30.72 8.91 -7.46
C SER A 581 30.23 7.47 -7.38
N PHE A 582 29.85 7.00 -6.18
CA PHE A 582 29.29 5.65 -6.01
C PHE A 582 27.95 5.50 -6.75
N VAL A 583 27.04 6.47 -6.62
CA VAL A 583 25.74 6.47 -7.31
C VAL A 583 25.90 6.47 -8.83
N THR A 584 26.79 7.32 -9.36
CA THR A 584 27.09 7.38 -10.80
C THR A 584 27.51 6.01 -11.35
N ARG A 585 28.20 5.21 -10.54
CA ARG A 585 28.66 3.87 -10.95
C ARG A 585 27.54 2.82 -10.97
N ILE A 586 26.46 3.03 -10.20
CA ILE A 586 25.36 2.06 -10.07
C ILE A 586 24.08 2.50 -10.79
N GLU A 587 23.96 3.77 -11.22
CA GLU A 587 22.71 4.28 -11.78
C GLU A 587 22.29 3.53 -13.05
N GLY A 588 23.23 3.18 -13.93
CA GLY A 588 22.96 2.39 -15.14
C GLY A 588 22.40 1.01 -14.82
N ALA A 589 22.98 0.32 -13.84
CA ALA A 589 22.47 -0.96 -13.34
C ALA A 589 21.08 -0.79 -12.70
N GLY A 590 20.84 0.31 -11.98
CA GLY A 590 19.53 0.64 -11.42
C GLY A 590 18.46 0.81 -12.50
N TRP A 591 18.79 1.49 -13.61
CA TRP A 591 17.89 1.62 -14.77
C TRP A 591 17.62 0.28 -15.45
N VAL A 592 18.64 -0.58 -15.59
CA VAL A 592 18.46 -1.95 -16.10
C VAL A 592 17.49 -2.74 -15.24
N THR A 593 17.70 -2.75 -13.92
CA THR A 593 16.83 -3.44 -12.97
C THR A 593 15.41 -2.90 -12.99
N SER A 594 15.24 -1.58 -13.11
CA SER A 594 13.92 -0.94 -13.24
C SER A 594 13.19 -1.35 -14.52
N LEU A 595 13.86 -1.33 -15.68
CA LEU A 595 13.28 -1.76 -16.95
C LEU A 595 12.85 -3.23 -16.89
N SER A 596 13.68 -4.08 -16.30
CA SER A 596 13.37 -5.49 -16.07
C SER A 596 12.16 -5.65 -15.16
N GLN A 597 12.13 -4.98 -14.01
CA GLN A 597 11.01 -5.04 -13.07
C GLN A 597 9.70 -4.57 -13.71
N LYS A 598 9.73 -3.46 -14.46
CA LYS A 598 8.56 -2.93 -15.15
C LYS A 598 8.07 -3.89 -16.25
N LEU A 599 8.97 -4.44 -17.08
CA LEU A 599 8.54 -5.40 -18.09
C LEU A 599 8.00 -6.70 -17.48
N ILE A 600 8.62 -7.21 -16.42
CA ILE A 600 8.12 -8.38 -15.68
C ILE A 600 6.68 -8.12 -15.24
N GLN A 601 6.40 -6.98 -14.60
CA GLN A 601 5.05 -6.65 -14.14
C GLN A 601 4.06 -6.51 -15.31
N LEU A 602 4.38 -5.69 -16.31
CA LEU A 602 3.49 -5.42 -17.44
C LEU A 602 3.20 -6.67 -18.28
N ALA A 603 4.18 -7.55 -18.48
CA ALA A 603 4.02 -8.76 -19.28
C ALA A 603 3.52 -9.97 -18.47
N SER A 604 3.58 -9.96 -17.14
CA SER A 604 3.12 -11.10 -16.32
C SER A 604 1.59 -11.28 -16.31
N PRO A 605 1.09 -12.46 -15.87
CA PRO A 605 -0.32 -12.67 -15.57
C PRO A 605 -0.86 -11.65 -14.56
N GLY A 606 -2.14 -11.29 -14.70
CA GLY A 606 -2.78 -10.20 -13.96
C GLY A 606 -2.99 -8.92 -14.80
N VAL A 607 -3.66 -7.95 -14.19
CA VAL A 607 -3.89 -6.59 -14.69
C VAL A 607 -2.82 -5.67 -14.10
N PRO A 608 -1.84 -5.20 -14.89
CA PRO A 608 -0.80 -4.34 -14.37
C PRO A 608 -1.34 -2.94 -14.07
N ASP A 609 -1.07 -2.46 -12.85
CA ASP A 609 -1.28 -1.08 -12.43
C ASP A 609 -0.02 -0.24 -12.64
N VAL A 610 -0.22 0.99 -13.11
CA VAL A 610 0.84 1.99 -13.28
C VAL A 610 0.48 3.18 -12.39
N TYR A 611 1.26 3.38 -11.33
CA TYR A 611 1.11 4.56 -10.48
C TYR A 611 1.54 5.83 -11.21
N GLN A 612 0.85 6.94 -10.98
CA GLN A 612 1.05 8.18 -11.72
C GLN A 612 2.53 8.59 -11.83
N GLY A 613 3.01 8.74 -13.07
CA GLY A 613 4.37 9.19 -13.35
C GLY A 613 5.43 8.09 -13.41
N THR A 614 5.11 6.86 -12.99
CA THR A 614 6.05 5.72 -12.97
C THR A 614 6.32 5.07 -14.33
N GLU A 615 5.71 5.58 -15.39
CA GLU A 615 6.15 5.34 -16.76
C GLU A 615 7.57 5.87 -17.00
N THR A 616 8.04 6.84 -16.20
CA THR A 616 9.44 7.26 -16.13
C THR A 616 10.08 6.83 -14.80
N TRP A 617 11.32 7.28 -14.54
CA TRP A 617 11.96 7.03 -13.26
C TRP A 617 11.22 7.70 -12.09
N ASP A 618 10.98 6.98 -11.02
CA ASP A 618 10.37 7.43 -9.78
C ASP A 618 11.21 7.01 -8.55
N PHE A 619 11.94 7.99 -8.01
CA PHE A 619 12.75 7.86 -6.79
C PHE A 619 12.05 8.45 -5.56
N SER A 620 10.73 8.26 -5.46
CA SER A 620 9.97 8.70 -4.29
C SER A 620 10.13 7.75 -3.10
N LEU A 621 9.94 8.32 -1.92
CA LEU A 621 9.90 7.65 -0.62
C LEU A 621 8.44 7.56 -0.12
N VAL A 622 8.24 7.15 1.12
CA VAL A 622 6.91 6.99 1.72
C VAL A 622 6.09 8.30 1.70
N ASP A 623 4.77 8.17 1.71
CA ASP A 623 3.81 9.28 1.86
C ASP A 623 4.29 10.36 2.86
N PRO A 624 4.30 11.66 2.51
CA PRO A 624 3.75 12.28 1.29
C PRO A 624 4.68 12.38 0.08
N ASP A 625 5.89 11.84 0.13
CA ASP A 625 6.87 12.03 -0.95
C ASP A 625 6.45 11.34 -2.27
N ASN A 626 5.79 10.18 -2.19
CA ASN A 626 5.18 9.47 -3.33
C ASN A 626 3.88 10.11 -3.84
N ARG A 627 3.44 11.25 -3.29
CA ARG A 627 2.25 11.97 -3.74
C ARG A 627 2.59 13.28 -4.43
N ARG A 628 3.85 13.53 -4.79
CA ARG A 628 4.25 14.75 -5.50
C ARG A 628 3.54 14.90 -6.86
N PRO A 629 3.37 16.13 -7.38
CA PRO A 629 2.75 16.37 -8.68
C PRO A 629 3.51 15.71 -9.84
N VAL A 630 2.79 15.35 -10.90
CA VAL A 630 3.35 14.73 -12.11
C VAL A 630 3.30 15.71 -13.27
N ASP A 631 4.42 15.91 -13.95
CA ASP A 631 4.50 16.72 -15.17
C ASP A 631 4.07 15.89 -16.39
N TYR A 632 2.80 16.00 -16.75
CA TYR A 632 2.19 15.31 -17.90
C TYR A 632 2.57 15.94 -19.25
N ASP A 633 2.94 17.22 -19.29
CA ASP A 633 3.31 17.88 -20.54
C ASP A 633 4.68 17.39 -21.03
N ALA A 634 5.65 17.26 -20.12
CA ALA A 634 6.95 16.64 -20.42
C ALA A 634 6.78 15.20 -20.97
N ARG A 635 5.82 14.44 -20.42
CA ARG A 635 5.55 13.06 -20.83
C ARG A 635 4.86 12.97 -22.19
N ARG A 636 3.98 13.92 -22.54
CA ARG A 636 3.39 14.01 -23.88
C ARG A 636 4.46 14.19 -24.96
N GLU A 637 5.53 14.94 -24.67
CA GLU A 637 6.64 15.10 -25.60
C GLU A 637 7.30 13.76 -25.95
N PHE A 638 7.50 12.89 -24.96
CA PHE A 638 8.02 11.54 -25.20
C PHE A 638 7.11 10.74 -26.14
N LEU A 639 5.79 10.73 -25.88
CA LEU A 639 4.82 10.00 -26.73
C LEU A 639 4.85 10.49 -28.18
N SER A 640 4.91 11.80 -28.39
CA SER A 640 5.02 12.39 -29.74
C SER A 640 6.30 11.90 -30.45
N ARG A 641 7.43 11.93 -29.76
CA ARG A 641 8.71 11.50 -30.34
C ARG A 641 8.76 10.01 -30.64
N PHE A 642 8.09 9.18 -29.83
CA PHE A 642 7.97 7.74 -30.11
C PHE A 642 7.16 7.47 -31.38
N ALA A 643 6.11 8.26 -31.64
CA ALA A 643 5.33 8.19 -32.88
C ALA A 643 6.20 8.51 -34.11
N ASP A 644 7.16 9.43 -33.97
CA ASP A 644 8.14 9.79 -35.00
C ASP A 644 9.28 8.76 -35.16
N GLY A 645 9.26 7.66 -34.40
CA GLY A 645 10.23 6.58 -34.48
C GLY A 645 11.48 6.76 -33.62
N TRP A 646 11.49 7.72 -32.70
CA TRP A 646 12.60 7.86 -31.75
C TRP A 646 12.72 6.63 -30.84
N LEU A 647 13.92 6.06 -30.80
CA LEU A 647 14.32 5.04 -29.83
C LEU A 647 15.23 5.71 -28.79
N PRO A 648 14.74 6.06 -27.59
CA PRO A 648 15.54 6.70 -26.54
C PRO A 648 16.72 5.83 -26.08
N GLU A 649 17.79 6.47 -25.61
CA GLU A 649 18.84 5.80 -24.84
C GLU A 649 18.33 5.43 -23.44
N VAL A 650 18.99 4.48 -22.78
CA VAL A 650 18.77 4.22 -21.35
C VAL A 650 19.62 5.23 -20.57
N ASP A 651 18.98 6.34 -20.18
CA ASP A 651 19.62 7.45 -19.48
C ASP A 651 18.71 8.05 -18.41
N ALA A 652 19.17 9.13 -17.77
CA ALA A 652 18.47 9.82 -16.70
C ALA A 652 17.11 10.43 -17.11
N THR A 653 16.79 10.54 -18.40
CA THR A 653 15.50 11.12 -18.86
C THR A 653 14.30 10.23 -18.54
N GLY A 654 14.52 8.92 -18.40
CA GLY A 654 13.43 7.95 -18.20
C GLY A 654 12.63 7.64 -19.45
N ALA A 655 12.99 8.18 -20.61
CA ALA A 655 12.27 7.96 -21.85
C ALA A 655 12.30 6.48 -22.29
N ALA A 656 13.39 5.74 -22.03
CA ALA A 656 13.44 4.30 -22.30
C ALA A 656 12.38 3.50 -21.51
N LYS A 657 12.15 3.86 -20.24
CA LYS A 657 11.09 3.25 -19.44
C LYS A 657 9.72 3.62 -19.98
N ALA A 658 9.52 4.89 -20.35
CA ALA A 658 8.26 5.35 -20.93
C ALA A 658 7.95 4.62 -22.23
N LEU A 659 8.95 4.31 -23.05
CA LEU A 659 8.82 3.49 -24.25
C LEU A 659 8.35 2.06 -23.93
N VAL A 660 8.98 1.42 -22.94
CA VAL A 660 8.63 0.06 -22.49
C VAL A 660 7.19 0.02 -21.98
N VAL A 661 6.80 0.99 -21.15
CA VAL A 661 5.42 1.12 -20.65
C VAL A 661 4.46 1.32 -21.81
N GLN A 662 4.68 2.36 -22.62
CA GLN A 662 3.77 2.74 -23.70
C GLN A 662 3.49 1.59 -24.66
N ARG A 663 4.55 0.91 -25.13
CA ARG A 663 4.41 -0.14 -26.13
C ARG A 663 3.85 -1.43 -25.57
N THR A 664 4.20 -1.78 -24.32
CA THR A 664 3.64 -2.97 -23.68
C THR A 664 2.16 -2.77 -23.36
N LEU A 665 1.77 -1.61 -22.83
CA LEU A 665 0.38 -1.29 -22.55
C LEU A 665 -0.48 -1.24 -23.82
N THR A 666 0.02 -0.59 -24.87
CA THR A 666 -0.64 -0.57 -26.18
C THR A 666 -0.84 -1.99 -26.71
N LEU A 667 0.19 -2.85 -26.63
CA LEU A 667 0.07 -4.24 -27.06
C LEU A 667 -0.98 -5.00 -26.25
N ARG A 668 -1.04 -4.81 -24.93
CA ARG A 668 -2.06 -5.43 -24.06
C ARG A 668 -3.47 -5.01 -24.42
N ARG A 669 -3.67 -3.71 -24.68
CA ARG A 669 -4.98 -3.16 -25.04
C ARG A 669 -5.43 -3.64 -26.42
N ASP A 670 -4.53 -3.60 -27.40
CA ASP A 670 -4.88 -3.80 -28.81
C ASP A 670 -4.82 -5.27 -29.25
N ARG A 671 -4.03 -6.09 -28.55
CA ARG A 671 -3.84 -7.54 -28.81
C ARG A 671 -3.98 -8.37 -27.52
N PRO A 672 -5.11 -8.29 -26.81
CA PRO A 672 -5.30 -9.00 -25.54
C PRO A 672 -5.19 -10.52 -25.67
N GLU A 673 -5.44 -11.06 -26.88
CA GLU A 673 -5.29 -12.48 -27.18
C GLU A 673 -3.84 -12.98 -27.17
N LEU A 674 -2.84 -12.10 -26.99
CA LEU A 674 -1.44 -12.49 -26.78
C LEU A 674 -1.09 -12.72 -25.30
N PHE A 675 -1.91 -12.24 -24.37
CA PHE A 675 -1.63 -12.22 -22.94
C PHE A 675 -2.43 -13.31 -22.20
N HIS A 676 -2.26 -14.57 -22.59
CA HIS A 676 -3.00 -15.72 -22.04
C HIS A 676 -2.11 -16.93 -21.75
N GLY A 677 -2.15 -17.43 -20.52
CA GLY A 677 -1.27 -18.53 -20.12
C GLY A 677 0.13 -18.04 -19.73
N TYR A 678 0.97 -19.00 -19.34
CA TYR A 678 2.32 -18.73 -18.84
C TYR A 678 3.23 -19.93 -19.07
N ARG A 679 4.42 -19.73 -19.62
CA ARG A 679 5.46 -20.76 -19.75
C ARG A 679 6.83 -20.19 -19.49
N ALA A 680 7.55 -20.75 -18.52
CA ALA A 680 8.95 -20.40 -18.28
C ALA A 680 9.83 -20.74 -19.50
N LEU A 681 10.76 -19.86 -19.84
CA LEU A 681 11.77 -20.10 -20.88
C LEU A 681 13.16 -20.01 -20.25
N ARG A 682 14.04 -20.95 -20.61
CA ARG A 682 15.40 -21.03 -20.07
C ARG A 682 16.40 -20.73 -21.17
N ALA A 683 17.35 -19.85 -20.86
CA ALA A 683 18.51 -19.65 -21.71
C ALA A 683 19.59 -20.68 -21.41
N GLU A 684 20.47 -20.89 -22.36
CA GLU A 684 21.65 -21.73 -22.25
C GLU A 684 22.91 -20.91 -22.51
N GLY A 685 23.94 -21.08 -21.68
CA GLY A 685 25.24 -20.44 -21.85
C GLY A 685 25.81 -19.91 -20.54
N PRO A 686 27.01 -19.29 -20.59
CA PRO A 686 27.75 -18.89 -19.40
C PRO A 686 27.05 -17.83 -18.53
N ALA A 687 26.15 -17.04 -19.11
CA ALA A 687 25.41 -15.98 -18.42
C ALA A 687 23.91 -16.28 -18.29
N ALA A 688 23.50 -17.55 -18.37
CA ALA A 688 22.09 -17.95 -18.29
C ALA A 688 21.41 -17.55 -16.95
N GLY A 689 22.17 -17.42 -15.87
CA GLY A 689 21.67 -16.92 -14.58
C GLY A 689 21.27 -15.43 -14.57
N HIS A 690 21.65 -14.67 -15.59
CA HIS A 690 21.37 -13.22 -15.71
C HIS A 690 20.12 -12.91 -16.53
N VAL A 691 19.39 -13.91 -17.01
CA VAL A 691 18.14 -13.71 -17.75
C VAL A 691 16.96 -14.31 -17.02
N LEU A 692 15.85 -13.58 -17.06
CA LEU A 692 14.53 -14.10 -16.76
C LEU A 692 13.69 -14.00 -18.03
N ALA A 693 13.10 -15.12 -18.47
CA ALA A 693 12.32 -15.15 -19.70
C ALA A 693 11.07 -16.03 -19.54
N PHE A 694 9.96 -15.59 -20.13
CA PHE A 694 8.71 -16.34 -20.13
C PHE A 694 7.86 -16.01 -21.36
N SER A 695 7.03 -16.97 -21.74
CA SER A 695 6.01 -16.85 -22.78
C SER A 695 4.65 -16.62 -22.14
N ARG A 696 3.85 -15.72 -22.73
CA ARG A 696 2.46 -15.43 -22.37
C ARG A 696 1.45 -15.93 -23.40
N SER A 697 1.95 -16.55 -24.46
CA SER A 697 1.24 -17.29 -25.50
C SER A 697 2.30 -17.90 -26.41
N ASP A 698 1.89 -18.70 -27.40
CA ASP A 698 2.81 -19.21 -28.42
C ASP A 698 3.48 -18.10 -29.25
N ASP A 699 2.92 -16.88 -29.20
CA ASP A 699 3.31 -15.75 -30.04
C ASP A 699 3.78 -14.52 -29.24
N LEU A 700 3.97 -14.63 -27.92
CA LEU A 700 4.46 -13.55 -27.05
C LEU A 700 5.51 -14.05 -26.06
N VAL A 701 6.69 -13.43 -26.07
CA VAL A 701 7.81 -13.73 -25.17
C VAL A 701 8.36 -12.44 -24.53
N ALA A 702 8.48 -12.42 -23.21
CA ALA A 702 9.20 -11.37 -22.47
C ALA A 702 10.59 -11.89 -22.06
N VAL A 703 11.61 -11.04 -22.21
CA VAL A 703 13.01 -11.33 -21.84
C VAL A 703 13.56 -10.15 -21.06
N THR A 704 14.10 -10.39 -19.87
CA THR A 704 14.63 -9.33 -18.99
C THR A 704 15.99 -9.69 -18.41
N THR A 705 16.80 -8.68 -18.12
CA THR A 705 18.11 -8.83 -17.46
C THR A 705 17.96 -8.81 -15.94
N ARG A 706 18.59 -9.74 -15.23
CA ARG A 706 18.75 -9.72 -13.77
C ARG A 706 20.23 -9.71 -13.43
N LEU A 707 20.57 -9.12 -12.29
CA LEU A 707 21.95 -8.99 -11.80
C LEU A 707 22.90 -8.36 -12.84
N PRO A 708 22.61 -7.13 -13.31
CA PRO A 708 23.37 -6.48 -14.38
C PRO A 708 24.86 -6.27 -14.08
N LEU A 709 25.25 -6.01 -12.82
CA LEU A 709 26.67 -5.80 -12.49
C LEU A 709 27.44 -7.12 -12.47
N GLY A 710 26.81 -8.21 -12.03
CA GLY A 710 27.33 -9.57 -12.19
C GLY A 710 27.55 -9.91 -13.67
N LEU A 711 26.58 -9.57 -14.53
CA LEU A 711 26.67 -9.79 -15.97
C LEU A 711 27.83 -9.00 -16.60
N GLU A 712 27.98 -7.73 -16.24
CA GLU A 712 29.09 -6.89 -16.71
C GLU A 712 30.44 -7.45 -16.28
N ARG A 713 30.60 -7.85 -15.00
CA ARG A 713 31.82 -8.49 -14.48
C ARG A 713 32.16 -9.79 -15.20
N ALA A 714 31.15 -10.54 -15.67
CA ALA A 714 31.33 -11.76 -16.45
C ALA A 714 31.70 -11.51 -17.93
N GLY A 715 31.79 -10.25 -18.37
CA GLY A 715 32.11 -9.87 -19.76
C GLY A 715 30.87 -9.77 -20.66
N GLY A 716 29.68 -9.65 -20.09
CA GLY A 716 28.41 -9.55 -20.81
C GLY A 716 27.83 -10.92 -21.20
N TRP A 717 26.91 -10.91 -22.18
CA TRP A 717 26.10 -12.10 -22.51
C TRP A 717 26.88 -13.28 -23.12
N GLY A 718 28.05 -13.04 -23.73
CA GLY A 718 28.85 -14.07 -24.39
C GLY A 718 28.04 -14.88 -25.42
N ASP A 719 28.10 -16.21 -25.33
CA ASP A 719 27.35 -17.14 -26.18
C ASP A 719 25.99 -17.54 -25.60
N THR A 720 25.53 -16.87 -24.55
CA THR A 720 24.23 -17.16 -23.93
C THR A 720 23.10 -16.89 -24.92
N ALA A 721 22.22 -17.87 -25.08
CA ALA A 721 21.15 -17.83 -26.05
C ALA A 721 19.83 -18.36 -25.48
N LEU A 722 18.72 -17.87 -26.04
CA LEU A 722 17.35 -18.29 -25.74
C LEU A 722 16.75 -18.96 -26.97
N ASP A 723 16.11 -20.11 -26.78
CA ASP A 723 15.40 -20.79 -27.86
C ASP A 723 13.98 -20.24 -28.02
N LEU A 724 13.70 -19.71 -29.21
CA LEU A 724 12.38 -19.26 -29.63
C LEU A 724 11.75 -20.26 -30.60
N ALA A 725 10.42 -20.34 -30.62
CA ALA A 725 9.73 -21.16 -31.61
C ALA A 725 9.96 -20.66 -33.04
N ASP A 726 9.91 -21.55 -34.03
CA ASP A 726 10.09 -21.19 -35.44
C ASP A 726 9.12 -20.10 -35.90
N GLY A 727 9.59 -19.24 -36.80
CA GLY A 727 8.86 -18.10 -37.37
C GLY A 727 9.60 -16.78 -37.21
N ASP A 728 9.02 -15.69 -37.69
CA ASP A 728 9.62 -14.36 -37.57
C ASP A 728 9.10 -13.65 -36.32
N TRP A 729 10.02 -13.25 -35.45
CA TRP A 729 9.75 -12.54 -34.21
C TRP A 729 10.13 -11.07 -34.35
N THR A 730 9.20 -10.21 -33.96
CA THR A 730 9.39 -8.75 -33.92
C THR A 730 9.59 -8.32 -32.47
N ASP A 731 10.69 -7.65 -32.18
CA ASP A 731 10.84 -6.94 -30.92
C ASP A 731 9.95 -5.69 -30.93
N VAL A 732 9.00 -5.65 -30.01
CA VAL A 732 8.03 -4.57 -29.85
C VAL A 732 8.72 -3.23 -29.57
N PHE A 733 9.88 -3.21 -28.90
CA PHE A 733 10.56 -1.97 -28.50
C PHE A 733 11.49 -1.39 -29.57
N THR A 734 12.08 -2.22 -30.42
CA THR A 734 12.95 -1.73 -31.51
C THR A 734 12.27 -1.77 -32.87
N ARG A 735 11.23 -2.60 -33.01
CA ARG A 735 10.62 -3.03 -34.28
C ARG A 735 11.55 -3.86 -35.16
N ASP A 736 12.68 -4.31 -34.62
CA ASP A 736 13.59 -5.22 -35.32
C ASP A 736 12.92 -6.59 -35.47
N ILE A 737 13.06 -7.18 -36.66
CA ILE A 737 12.56 -8.52 -36.98
C ILE A 737 13.74 -9.47 -37.04
N GLY A 738 13.62 -10.63 -36.40
CA GLY A 738 14.59 -11.71 -36.53
C GLY A 738 13.94 -13.10 -36.50
N PRO A 739 14.66 -14.13 -36.94
CA PRO A 739 14.12 -15.48 -37.02
C PRO A 739 13.93 -16.10 -35.62
N GLY A 740 13.12 -17.15 -35.54
CA GLY A 740 13.04 -18.04 -34.38
C GLY A 740 14.30 -18.89 -34.19
N GLY A 741 14.18 -19.97 -33.42
CA GLY A 741 15.30 -20.84 -33.07
C GLY A 741 16.21 -20.22 -32.01
N ARG A 742 17.48 -20.65 -31.99
CA ARG A 742 18.47 -20.23 -30.98
C ARG A 742 18.93 -18.79 -31.22
N ARG A 743 18.55 -17.87 -30.32
CA ARG A 743 18.87 -16.43 -30.41
C ARG A 743 19.83 -16.00 -29.31
N ARG A 744 20.97 -15.42 -29.68
CA ARG A 744 21.93 -14.88 -28.71
C ARG A 744 21.32 -13.69 -27.97
N LEU A 745 21.45 -13.66 -26.65
CA LEU A 745 20.97 -12.56 -25.83
C LEU A 745 21.76 -11.27 -26.08
N ALA A 746 23.04 -11.38 -26.44
CA ALA A 746 23.87 -10.25 -26.86
C ALA A 746 23.26 -9.47 -28.04
N ASP A 747 22.60 -10.17 -28.97
CA ASP A 747 21.96 -9.56 -30.13
C ASP A 747 20.55 -9.08 -29.78
N LEU A 748 19.80 -9.89 -29.03
CA LEU A 748 18.42 -9.62 -28.65
C LEU A 748 18.29 -8.39 -27.73
N LEU A 749 19.22 -8.24 -26.79
CA LEU A 749 19.22 -7.20 -25.77
C LEU A 749 20.27 -6.12 -26.05
N ARG A 750 20.65 -5.97 -27.32
CA ARG A 750 21.68 -5.01 -27.75
C ARG A 750 21.25 -3.56 -27.55
N ARG A 751 19.98 -3.24 -27.82
CA ARG A 751 19.46 -1.87 -27.73
C ARG A 751 18.97 -1.54 -26.32
N TYR A 752 18.21 -2.46 -25.74
CA TYR A 752 17.63 -2.34 -24.41
C TYR A 752 17.93 -3.60 -23.62
N PRO A 753 18.09 -3.53 -22.28
CA PRO A 753 18.34 -4.69 -21.42
C PRO A 753 17.10 -5.59 -21.25
N VAL A 754 16.02 -5.29 -21.97
CA VAL A 754 14.76 -6.00 -21.98
C VAL A 754 14.24 -6.09 -23.41
N ALA A 755 13.49 -7.14 -23.71
CA ALA A 755 12.81 -7.31 -25.00
C ALA A 755 11.42 -7.92 -24.80
N LEU A 756 10.46 -7.47 -25.62
CA LEU A 756 9.13 -8.05 -25.71
C LEU A 756 8.91 -8.47 -27.15
N LEU A 757 8.85 -9.76 -27.40
CA LEU A 757 8.85 -10.33 -28.74
C LEU A 757 7.46 -10.81 -29.11
N THR A 758 6.99 -10.44 -30.29
CA THR A 758 5.74 -10.94 -30.87
C THR A 758 6.02 -11.72 -32.14
N ARG A 759 5.35 -12.86 -32.32
CA ARG A 759 5.39 -13.61 -33.58
C ARG A 759 4.16 -13.26 -34.41
N GLN A 760 4.33 -12.99 -35.70
CA GLN A 760 3.16 -12.78 -36.56
C GLN A 760 2.36 -14.08 -36.68
N PRO A 761 1.01 -14.02 -36.72
CA PRO A 761 0.20 -15.20 -36.98
C PRO A 761 0.64 -15.78 -38.32
N ARG A 762 0.89 -17.10 -38.38
CA ARG A 762 0.96 -17.77 -39.67
C ARG A 762 -0.41 -17.58 -40.33
N ASP A 763 -0.46 -16.96 -41.51
CA ASP A 763 -1.65 -17.02 -42.35
C ASP A 763 -2.09 -18.48 -42.40
N ARG A 764 -3.24 -18.78 -41.79
CA ARG A 764 -3.88 -20.09 -41.89
C ARG A 764 -4.35 -20.21 -43.34
N ARG A 765 -3.46 -20.65 -44.23
CA ARG A 765 -3.80 -21.02 -45.60
C ARG A 765 -4.71 -22.23 -45.65
#